data_AF-A0A553H0U4-F1
#
_entry.id   AF-A0A553H0U4-F1
#
_cell.length_a   1.000
_cell.length_b   1.000
_cell.length_c   1.000
_cell.angle_alpha   90.00
_cell.angle_beta   90.00
_cell.angle_gamma   90.00
#
_symmetry.space_group_name_H-M   'P 1'
#
loop_
_entity.id
_entity.type
_entity.pdbx_description
1 polymer ?
#
loop_
_entity_poly.entity_id
_entity_poly.type
_entity_poly.pdbx_seq_one_letter_code
_entity_poly.pdbx_strand_id
1 'polypeptide(L)'
;MPAFAGTERPASSATAPPRRPRLRARSRRPLRAHRPGAMRRSTPSNTRGAPWRRRRPQGDVMTHLIVPGPGGSTAPKRSRWRQAMLSLLLTGSLLPAAEAAFTARETFNDRGDITMVGNTLLTCQGGSCASEQAGAVAGGNANRTMVYVNVDPGAGFTNSSSANLTLPAGAEVLSAGLYWGGRAAPSNAARGTLHLRVPGATDYQDVVARPVDINTFTTQGSSDARPYTAFADVTQLVRSAGSGDYFAGGLTAVSGNGSSLGHYGGWSLIVVYRDENEPYRRLMVFDGKLDNNDGVVSDNITASIDVTGLRTPASASFTTYMGALVWEGDNDIAGDAFRLNGQTLTDAQNPATNFWNSSISRLGTRLSAKNPDYVNQMAIDIDYVDASGILANNATQANLSFSTSGDAYFPHAVTFATELFEPNLVSSLTKTYSNASGGSQVVFGDEIVYEIAFSNTGTDGATGVAVRDPLPAGTELVPGSLEVVSNVGGAPTGGQTDASGDDLADYDAAGRAVSFRVGSGATGSAGGLIVPGEAARVRFKVRVTDPQLANQSIGNTASVSYSEQTNPGPDPRGGTATVETSPVTSRIDAVDDPYATPVISSAGNANLGSVFANDRLNDQVVDASRVTASLVGTLPTGIGFDPATGVVSVAPGTNPGPYSFVYRICEQASPANCDDATVSLTVQASEIVANDDSNPVPVISSQGNPSVVNLYGNDSLNGGAVNTGNVVLSVTPPAGITVDPATGAVNVAPGTPPGAYSFPYTLCEVGDPDNCDSATVSFVVEAAVISAGDDTYGPVTSETTQVVGNVFGNDSVGGGTPATPGVTLTATPPAGITLDPGTGNVTVAAGTDPGTYTFDYRICETQDPDNCATATVKVEVRDTRADLSLAKSSSSNALLPGDEVSYSIRVDNAGPERSRNAVVSDVLPSGLTYVSASPACTYVLASRTVRCTVSDLASGGSESFTVTTRLAGSFASQSLTNVATVSAENDPNPGNNSGSAQTPVIVDPKGAPTLSEWALILLSVLMALGVYGMAGRRPGMPG
;
A
#
# COMPACT_ATOMS: atom_id res chain seq x y z
N MET A 1 13.94 43.73 -24.12
CA MET A 1 14.51 44.99 -23.57
C MET A 1 13.40 46.03 -23.47
N PRO A 2 13.44 47.00 -22.52
CA PRO A 2 13.89 46.80 -21.14
C PRO A 2 13.14 47.65 -20.06
N ALA A 3 13.28 47.24 -18.78
CA ALA A 3 13.30 48.08 -17.57
C ALA A 3 12.01 48.88 -17.18
N PHE A 4 11.86 49.45 -15.97
CA PHE A 4 12.68 49.56 -14.74
C PHE A 4 11.81 49.18 -13.49
N ALA A 5 12.25 49.14 -12.23
CA ALA A 5 13.45 48.61 -11.53
C ALA A 5 13.50 49.18 -10.08
N GLY A 6 14.14 48.47 -9.14
CA GLY A 6 14.56 48.98 -7.82
C GLY A 6 13.71 48.53 -6.62
N THR A 7 14.24 48.35 -5.40
CA THR A 7 15.67 48.38 -4.98
C THR A 7 15.89 47.62 -3.66
N GLU A 8 17.02 46.88 -3.57
CA GLU A 8 18.06 46.86 -2.50
C GLU A 8 17.73 47.39 -1.06
N ARG A 9 18.28 46.91 0.08
CA ARG A 9 19.42 46.02 0.50
C ARG A 9 19.38 45.89 2.07
N PRO A 10 20.39 45.37 2.84
CA PRO A 10 21.20 44.14 2.74
C PRO A 10 21.36 43.33 4.07
N ALA A 11 21.98 42.16 3.94
CA ALA A 11 22.70 41.28 4.90
C ALA A 11 23.05 41.69 6.37
N SER A 12 23.09 40.66 7.24
CA SER A 12 24.17 40.45 8.23
C SER A 12 24.41 38.94 8.48
N SER A 13 25.52 38.55 9.12
CA SER A 13 25.98 37.14 9.22
C SER A 13 26.65 36.80 10.56
N ALA A 14 26.47 35.56 11.06
CA ALA A 14 27.19 35.04 12.24
C ALA A 14 27.33 33.49 12.30
N THR A 15 28.51 33.02 11.92
CA THR A 15 29.39 31.97 12.51
C THR A 15 28.84 30.89 13.49
N ALA A 16 29.30 29.63 13.29
CA ALA A 16 29.17 28.46 14.20
C ALA A 16 30.43 28.31 15.11
N PRO A 17 30.85 27.14 15.72
CA PRO A 17 30.22 25.83 15.97
C PRO A 17 30.39 25.35 17.48
N PRO A 18 31.00 24.18 17.85
CA PRO A 18 30.46 22.80 17.95
C PRO A 18 30.45 22.18 19.38
N ARG A 19 29.86 20.96 19.56
CA ARG A 19 30.50 19.78 20.22
C ARG A 19 29.66 18.47 20.24
N ARG A 20 30.34 17.33 20.44
CA ARG A 20 29.81 15.94 20.63
C ARG A 20 30.12 15.46 22.08
N PRO A 21 30.24 14.15 22.46
CA PRO A 21 29.57 12.89 22.04
C PRO A 21 29.11 11.99 23.24
N ARG A 22 28.42 10.87 22.96
CA ARG A 22 28.58 9.51 23.59
C ARG A 22 27.56 8.53 22.98
N LEU A 23 27.66 7.19 23.06
CA LEU A 23 28.67 6.18 22.66
C LEU A 23 28.17 4.81 23.18
N ARG A 24 28.16 3.77 22.32
CA ARG A 24 28.04 2.30 22.63
C ARG A 24 26.66 1.73 23.05
N ALA A 25 26.35 0.43 22.82
CA ALA A 25 26.86 -0.56 21.83
C ALA A 25 26.05 -1.91 21.78
N ARG A 26 25.99 -2.52 20.57
CA ARG A 26 26.04 -3.97 20.21
C ARG A 26 25.09 -5.04 20.84
N SER A 27 24.20 -5.57 19.98
CA SER A 27 24.14 -6.97 19.48
C SER A 27 23.38 -6.96 18.11
N ARG A 28 23.31 -7.94 17.19
CA ARG A 28 23.94 -9.25 16.87
C ARG A 28 23.49 -10.56 17.57
N ARG A 29 22.50 -11.24 16.94
CA ARG A 29 22.51 -12.58 16.23
C ARG A 29 22.99 -13.87 16.99
N PRO A 30 22.75 -15.13 16.50
CA PRO A 30 21.85 -15.63 15.41
C PRO A 30 21.13 -17.03 15.60
N LEU A 31 20.17 -17.34 14.70
CA LEU A 31 19.89 -18.61 13.95
C LEU A 31 19.73 -20.05 14.56
N ARG A 32 18.90 -20.84 13.81
CA ARG A 32 18.94 -22.31 13.53
C ARG A 32 18.30 -23.30 14.56
N ALA A 33 17.76 -24.48 14.21
CA ALA A 33 17.60 -25.18 12.90
C ALA A 33 16.46 -26.26 12.84
N HIS A 34 16.05 -26.63 11.61
CA HIS A 34 15.48 -27.92 11.07
C HIS A 34 14.23 -28.61 11.71
N ARG A 35 13.17 -29.06 10.97
CA ARG A 35 12.98 -30.06 9.86
C ARG A 35 12.98 -31.54 10.35
N PRO A 36 12.39 -32.56 9.63
CA PRO A 36 11.59 -32.54 8.37
C PRO A 36 10.34 -33.50 8.32
N GLY A 37 9.65 -33.55 7.16
CA GLY A 37 8.88 -34.73 6.67
C GLY A 37 7.35 -34.68 6.81
N ALA A 38 6.52 -35.24 5.90
CA ALA A 38 6.82 -35.97 4.66
C ALA A 38 5.69 -35.83 3.60
N MET A 39 5.98 -36.17 2.33
CA MET A 39 5.02 -36.22 1.21
C MET A 39 4.60 -37.66 0.88
N ARG A 40 3.41 -37.86 0.27
CA ARG A 40 3.32 -38.59 -1.02
C ARG A 40 1.99 -38.37 -1.77
N ARG A 41 2.05 -38.53 -3.10
CA ARG A 41 0.93 -38.47 -4.06
C ARG A 41 0.27 -39.85 -4.22
N SER A 42 -1.02 -39.89 -4.59
CA SER A 42 -1.48 -40.75 -5.71
C SER A 42 -2.88 -40.36 -6.22
N THR A 43 -3.00 -40.20 -7.53
CA THR A 43 -4.21 -40.35 -8.37
C THR A 43 -3.91 -41.52 -9.33
N PRO A 44 -4.88 -42.30 -9.86
CA PRO A 44 -5.73 -41.84 -10.97
C PRO A 44 -7.16 -42.47 -11.09
N SER A 45 -7.83 -42.14 -12.21
CA SER A 45 -8.85 -42.93 -12.95
C SER A 45 -10.22 -43.27 -12.32
N ASN A 46 -11.16 -42.33 -12.44
CA ASN A 46 -12.30 -42.40 -13.37
C ASN A 46 -13.03 -43.75 -13.60
N THR A 47 -14.31 -43.87 -13.20
CA THR A 47 -15.39 -44.38 -14.08
C THR A 47 -16.83 -44.09 -13.59
N ARG A 48 -17.66 -43.62 -14.54
CA ARG A 48 -19.15 -43.64 -14.67
C ARG A 48 -20.01 -44.23 -13.51
N GLY A 49 -21.06 -43.50 -13.10
CA GLY A 49 -22.22 -44.12 -12.42
C GLY A 49 -23.27 -43.19 -11.78
N ALA A 50 -24.34 -42.86 -12.50
CA ALA A 50 -25.65 -42.52 -11.94
C ALA A 50 -26.62 -43.72 -12.16
N PRO A 51 -27.89 -43.74 -11.70
CA PRO A 51 -28.61 -42.83 -10.79
C PRO A 51 -29.27 -43.57 -9.59
N TRP A 52 -29.98 -42.86 -8.70
CA TRP A 52 -30.99 -43.50 -7.82
C TRP A 52 -32.28 -42.69 -7.64
N ARG A 53 -33.43 -43.34 -7.89
CA ARG A 53 -34.79 -42.81 -7.68
C ARG A 53 -35.76 -43.98 -7.45
N ARG A 54 -36.39 -44.06 -6.27
CA ARG A 54 -37.53 -44.95 -5.91
C ARG A 54 -38.38 -44.16 -4.88
N ARG A 55 -39.72 -43.96 -4.91
CA ARG A 55 -40.91 -44.66 -5.46
C ARG A 55 -41.14 -46.07 -4.87
N ARG A 56 -42.33 -46.48 -4.39
CA ARG A 56 -43.71 -45.87 -4.24
C ARG A 56 -44.48 -46.81 -3.23
N PRO A 57 -45.82 -47.04 -3.19
CA PRO A 57 -47.04 -46.50 -3.86
C PRO A 57 -48.07 -45.96 -2.80
N GLN A 58 -49.43 -45.94 -2.88
CA GLN A 58 -50.47 -46.05 -3.93
C GLN A 58 -51.79 -45.36 -3.49
N GLY A 59 -52.63 -44.92 -4.44
CA GLY A 59 -54.12 -44.88 -4.40
C GLY A 59 -54.87 -43.96 -3.40
N ASP A 60 -56.15 -43.61 -3.60
CA ASP A 60 -57.00 -43.70 -4.81
C ASP A 60 -58.26 -42.78 -4.72
N VAL A 61 -58.75 -42.34 -5.89
CA VAL A 61 -60.17 -42.05 -6.31
C VAL A 61 -61.15 -41.17 -5.46
N MET A 62 -61.64 -40.10 -6.12
CA MET A 62 -62.95 -39.37 -6.06
C MET A 62 -63.75 -39.13 -4.75
N THR A 63 -63.90 -37.83 -4.42
CA THR A 63 -65.15 -37.04 -4.32
C THR A 63 -66.44 -37.63 -3.69
N HIS A 64 -66.83 -37.20 -2.48
CA HIS A 64 -68.01 -36.32 -2.27
C HIS A 64 -68.24 -35.83 -0.82
N LEU A 65 -68.77 -34.58 -0.71
CA LEU A 65 -69.63 -33.99 0.35
C LEU A 65 -69.07 -33.41 1.69
N ILE A 66 -69.58 -32.19 2.02
CA ILE A 66 -69.64 -31.47 3.32
C ILE A 66 -68.30 -30.96 3.93
N VAL A 67 -67.82 -29.73 3.64
CA VAL A 67 -68.17 -28.42 4.27
C VAL A 67 -67.90 -28.38 5.80
N PRO A 68 -67.16 -27.39 6.39
CA PRO A 68 -67.06 -25.99 5.98
C PRO A 68 -65.65 -25.39 5.85
N GLY A 69 -65.57 -24.15 5.33
CA GLY A 69 -64.42 -23.26 5.43
C GLY A 69 -64.79 -21.93 6.13
N PRO A 70 -63.81 -21.17 6.66
CA PRO A 70 -64.05 -19.89 7.33
C PRO A 70 -64.05 -18.71 6.34
N GLY A 71 -64.84 -17.67 6.64
CA GLY A 71 -64.82 -16.41 5.92
C GLY A 71 -65.74 -15.37 6.57
N GLY A 72 -65.52 -14.09 6.25
CA GLY A 72 -66.35 -12.97 6.68
C GLY A 72 -65.82 -12.22 7.91
N SER A 73 -65.40 -10.97 7.69
CA SER A 73 -65.19 -9.97 8.74
C SER A 73 -66.53 -9.55 9.35
N THR A 74 -66.54 -9.17 10.64
CA THR A 74 -67.76 -8.74 11.35
C THR A 74 -67.64 -7.32 11.89
N ALA A 75 -68.42 -6.41 11.33
CA ALA A 75 -68.64 -5.07 11.89
C ALA A 75 -69.44 -5.12 13.21
N PRO A 76 -69.27 -4.16 14.14
CA PRO A 76 -69.94 -4.18 15.43
C PRO A 76 -71.45 -3.90 15.31
N LYS A 77 -72.29 -4.85 15.73
CA LYS A 77 -73.76 -4.69 15.76
C LYS A 77 -74.28 -4.40 17.18
N ARG A 78 -74.93 -3.24 17.28
CA ARG A 78 -75.92 -2.79 18.28
C ARG A 78 -76.46 -3.89 19.20
N SER A 79 -76.22 -3.72 20.51
CA SER A 79 -76.91 -4.49 21.55
C SER A 79 -78.43 -4.24 21.52
N ARG A 80 -79.24 -5.31 21.61
CA ARG A 80 -80.69 -5.25 21.76
C ARG A 80 -81.09 -5.83 23.12
N TRP A 81 -81.41 -4.97 24.08
CA TRP A 81 -82.14 -5.40 25.27
C TRP A 81 -83.63 -5.56 24.94
N ARG A 82 -84.27 -6.59 25.52
CA ARG A 82 -85.69 -6.91 25.28
C ARG A 82 -86.61 -6.16 26.23
N GLN A 83 -87.84 -5.94 25.77
CA GLN A 83 -88.91 -5.29 26.52
C GLN A 83 -89.30 -6.11 27.77
N ALA A 84 -89.56 -5.41 28.86
CA ALA A 84 -90.54 -5.81 29.87
C ALA A 84 -91.66 -4.77 29.85
N MET A 85 -92.92 -5.19 29.67
CA MET A 85 -94.06 -4.29 29.79
C MET A 85 -94.31 -3.98 31.27
N LEU A 86 -94.33 -2.69 31.62
CA LEU A 86 -94.99 -2.22 32.84
C LEU A 86 -95.83 -0.99 32.51
N SER A 87 -97.13 -1.21 32.31
CA SER A 87 -98.09 -0.14 31.99
C SER A 87 -98.39 0.69 33.24
N LEU A 88 -97.62 1.76 33.43
CA LEU A 88 -97.85 2.72 34.51
C LEU A 88 -98.38 4.03 33.90
N LEU A 89 -99.69 4.29 34.05
CA LEU A 89 -100.27 5.59 33.74
C LEU A 89 -99.82 6.62 34.78
N LEU A 90 -98.65 7.21 34.57
CA LEU A 90 -98.35 8.52 35.13
C LEU A 90 -99.00 9.57 34.24
N THR A 91 -99.97 10.30 34.79
CA THR A 91 -100.35 11.63 34.29
C THR A 91 -99.22 12.60 34.61
N GLY A 92 -98.09 12.44 33.91
CA GLY A 92 -96.97 13.35 34.01
C GLY A 92 -97.39 14.72 33.48
N SER A 93 -97.49 15.70 34.36
CA SER A 93 -97.51 17.11 33.95
C SER A 93 -96.26 17.36 33.12
N LEU A 94 -96.45 17.71 31.85
CA LEU A 94 -95.36 18.14 30.97
C LEU A 94 -94.71 19.39 31.57
N LEU A 95 -93.59 19.19 32.27
CA LEU A 95 -92.63 20.27 32.44
C LEU A 95 -92.18 20.69 31.04
N PRO A 96 -92.06 22.00 30.76
CA PRO A 96 -91.53 22.44 29.47
C PRO A 96 -90.12 21.85 29.28
N ALA A 97 -89.76 21.58 28.04
CA ALA A 97 -88.36 21.28 27.71
C ALA A 97 -87.52 22.50 28.13
N ALA A 98 -86.32 22.24 28.67
CA ALA A 98 -85.36 23.31 28.88
C ALA A 98 -84.97 23.90 27.50
N GLU A 99 -84.89 25.22 27.43
CA GLU A 99 -84.39 25.95 26.26
C GLU A 99 -82.87 25.72 26.10
N ALA A 100 -82.34 25.94 24.90
CA ALA A 100 -80.91 25.75 24.63
C ALA A 100 -80.09 26.91 25.20
N ALA A 101 -79.39 26.68 26.31
CA ALA A 101 -78.44 27.64 26.89
C ALA A 101 -77.26 27.90 25.91
N PHE A 102 -76.82 29.16 25.81
CA PHE A 102 -75.80 29.58 24.85
C PHE A 102 -74.45 28.88 25.11
N THR A 103 -74.13 27.89 24.29
CA THR A 103 -73.00 26.98 24.52
C THR A 103 -72.36 26.52 23.20
N ALA A 104 -71.18 25.90 23.27
CA ALA A 104 -70.53 25.34 22.08
C ALA A 104 -71.36 24.15 21.55
N ARG A 105 -72.03 24.34 20.40
CA ARG A 105 -72.75 23.27 19.71
C ARG A 105 -71.77 22.36 18.96
N GLU A 106 -70.77 22.97 18.32
CA GLU A 106 -69.84 22.27 17.43
C GLU A 106 -68.41 22.77 17.55
N THR A 107 -67.46 21.91 17.23
CA THR A 107 -66.03 22.16 17.33
C THR A 107 -65.24 21.19 16.46
N PHE A 108 -64.44 21.73 15.55
CA PHE A 108 -63.54 20.99 14.67
C PHE A 108 -62.11 21.57 14.77
N ASN A 109 -61.11 20.72 14.51
CA ASN A 109 -59.74 21.13 14.23
C ASN A 109 -59.44 20.64 12.80
N ASP A 110 -59.55 21.52 11.81
CA ASP A 110 -59.56 21.10 10.41
C ASP A 110 -58.99 22.19 9.49
N ARG A 111 -58.58 21.83 8.26
CA ARG A 111 -58.22 22.84 7.25
C ARG A 111 -59.48 23.41 6.65
N GLY A 112 -59.81 24.67 6.87
CA GLY A 112 -61.09 25.21 6.43
C GLY A 112 -61.52 26.49 7.14
N ASP A 113 -62.74 26.93 6.86
CA ASP A 113 -63.31 28.17 7.39
C ASP A 113 -64.82 28.01 7.67
N ILE A 114 -65.45 29.07 8.17
CA ILE A 114 -66.89 29.16 8.38
C ILE A 114 -67.48 30.18 7.41
N THR A 115 -68.62 29.86 6.79
CA THR A 115 -69.38 30.80 5.96
C THR A 115 -70.82 30.90 6.46
N MET A 116 -71.41 32.09 6.34
CA MET A 116 -72.73 32.42 6.85
C MET A 116 -73.51 33.13 5.76
N VAL A 117 -74.68 32.61 5.40
CA VAL A 117 -75.55 33.17 4.36
C VAL A 117 -77.00 33.12 4.81
N GLY A 118 -77.77 34.15 4.50
CA GLY A 118 -79.17 34.23 4.94
C GLY A 118 -79.89 35.39 4.29
N ASN A 119 -81.17 35.56 4.63
CA ASN A 119 -81.98 36.66 4.13
C ASN A 119 -83.19 36.90 5.04
N THR A 120 -83.78 38.08 4.93
CA THR A 120 -85.02 38.42 5.62
C THR A 120 -86.24 37.76 4.99
N LEU A 121 -87.28 37.56 5.80
CA LEU A 121 -88.62 37.09 5.41
C LEU A 121 -89.71 38.11 5.78
N LEU A 122 -89.39 39.17 6.53
CA LEU A 122 -90.23 40.34 6.79
C LEU A 122 -89.48 41.63 6.42
N THR A 123 -90.14 42.53 5.70
CA THR A 123 -89.58 43.85 5.38
C THR A 123 -90.65 44.94 5.53
N CYS A 124 -90.26 46.21 5.53
CA CYS A 124 -91.18 47.32 5.67
C CYS A 124 -92.17 47.46 4.48
N GLN A 125 -93.21 48.28 4.66
CA GLN A 125 -94.08 48.74 3.57
C GLN A 125 -94.44 50.22 3.73
N GLY A 126 -94.30 50.98 2.63
CA GLY A 126 -94.71 52.39 2.54
C GLY A 126 -93.68 53.37 3.11
N GLY A 127 -93.98 54.68 2.99
CA GLY A 127 -93.08 55.75 3.42
C GLY A 127 -91.72 55.68 2.71
N SER A 128 -90.64 55.85 3.48
CA SER A 128 -89.23 55.77 3.05
C SER A 128 -88.70 54.34 2.88
N CYS A 129 -89.53 53.31 3.04
CA CYS A 129 -89.11 51.91 3.01
C CYS A 129 -88.23 51.51 1.82
N ALA A 130 -88.56 51.95 0.60
CA ALA A 130 -87.77 51.60 -0.59
C ALA A 130 -86.35 52.20 -0.57
N SER A 131 -86.16 53.37 0.05
CA SER A 131 -84.83 53.96 0.27
C SER A 131 -84.09 53.34 1.47
N GLU A 132 -84.81 52.83 2.47
CA GLU A 132 -84.24 52.15 3.63
C GLU A 132 -83.75 50.75 3.26
N GLN A 133 -84.59 49.97 2.56
CA GLN A 133 -84.22 48.70 1.90
C GLN A 133 -82.99 48.84 0.98
N ALA A 134 -82.84 49.97 0.31
CA ALA A 134 -81.70 50.27 -0.57
C ALA A 134 -80.47 50.84 0.16
N GLY A 135 -80.53 51.02 1.49
CA GLY A 135 -79.44 51.62 2.29
C GLY A 135 -79.15 53.09 1.96
N ALA A 136 -80.06 53.78 1.27
CA ALA A 136 -79.90 55.18 0.86
C ALA A 136 -80.27 56.17 1.98
N VAL A 137 -81.05 55.71 2.96
CA VAL A 137 -81.25 56.35 4.27
C VAL A 137 -81.29 55.25 5.33
N ALA A 138 -80.90 55.57 6.57
CA ALA A 138 -81.04 54.65 7.69
C ALA A 138 -82.52 54.44 8.03
N GLY A 139 -82.86 53.26 8.56
CA GLY A 139 -84.23 52.94 8.95
C GLY A 139 -84.34 51.61 9.69
N GLY A 140 -85.04 51.60 10.82
CA GLY A 140 -85.35 50.40 11.59
C GLY A 140 -86.71 49.79 11.27
N ASN A 141 -87.01 48.63 11.86
CA ASN A 141 -88.35 48.04 11.83
C ASN A 141 -89.32 48.71 12.85
N ALA A 142 -88.79 49.46 13.81
CA ALA A 142 -89.57 50.14 14.84
C ALA A 142 -90.65 51.08 14.26
N ASN A 143 -91.88 50.93 14.74
CA ASN A 143 -93.09 51.64 14.30
C ASN A 143 -93.41 51.53 12.79
N ARG A 144 -92.77 50.62 12.04
CA ARG A 144 -93.06 50.38 10.62
C ARG A 144 -94.16 49.33 10.46
N THR A 145 -94.91 49.41 9.36
CA THR A 145 -95.78 48.32 8.93
C THR A 145 -94.92 47.29 8.20
N MET A 146 -94.74 46.12 8.80
CA MET A 146 -93.90 45.04 8.30
C MET A 146 -94.75 43.99 7.57
N VAL A 147 -94.29 43.56 6.40
CA VAL A 147 -94.96 42.63 5.50
C VAL A 147 -94.04 41.49 5.09
N TYR A 148 -94.63 40.36 4.72
CA TYR A 148 -93.90 39.19 4.26
C TYR A 148 -93.18 39.46 2.92
N VAL A 149 -91.90 39.10 2.88
CA VAL A 149 -91.13 38.90 1.65
C VAL A 149 -91.50 37.55 1.07
N ASN A 150 -91.84 37.46 -0.21
CA ASN A 150 -92.19 36.20 -0.86
C ASN A 150 -91.69 36.16 -2.32
N VAL A 151 -90.50 35.58 -2.52
CA VAL A 151 -89.86 35.48 -3.85
C VAL A 151 -90.32 34.25 -4.66
N ASP A 152 -90.89 33.25 -3.99
CA ASP A 152 -91.48 32.04 -4.56
C ASP A 152 -92.97 31.91 -4.15
N PRO A 153 -93.86 32.76 -4.67
CA PRO A 153 -95.29 32.73 -4.35
C PRO A 153 -96.01 31.48 -4.90
N GLY A 154 -95.33 30.63 -5.68
CA GLY A 154 -95.87 29.35 -6.15
C GLY A 154 -95.81 28.24 -5.09
N ALA A 155 -94.93 28.36 -4.09
CA ALA A 155 -94.64 27.31 -3.12
C ALA A 155 -95.69 27.13 -2.00
N GLY A 156 -96.77 27.92 -1.99
CA GLY A 156 -97.96 27.70 -1.15
C GLY A 156 -97.94 28.31 0.25
N PHE A 157 -96.85 28.96 0.66
CA PHE A 157 -96.74 29.71 1.92
C PHE A 157 -96.64 31.23 1.71
N THR A 158 -96.85 31.99 2.80
CA THR A 158 -96.97 33.46 2.76
C THR A 158 -95.65 34.21 2.62
N ASN A 159 -94.51 33.59 2.98
CA ASN A 159 -93.18 34.17 2.86
C ASN A 159 -92.15 33.19 2.28
N SER A 160 -91.17 33.75 1.58
CA SER A 160 -89.96 33.07 1.11
C SER A 160 -88.88 34.05 0.65
N SER A 161 -87.62 33.69 0.82
CA SER A 161 -86.44 34.40 0.31
C SER A 161 -85.31 33.40 0.05
N SER A 162 -84.28 33.81 -0.69
CA SER A 162 -83.11 32.97 -0.95
C SER A 162 -81.79 33.68 -0.67
N ALA A 163 -80.75 32.89 -0.44
CA ALA A 163 -79.36 33.31 -0.34
C ALA A 163 -78.46 32.27 -1.01
N ASN A 164 -77.40 32.72 -1.69
CA ASN A 164 -76.45 31.86 -2.37
C ASN A 164 -75.34 31.42 -1.40
N LEU A 165 -75.22 30.12 -1.16
CA LEU A 165 -74.07 29.53 -0.50
C LEU A 165 -72.96 29.31 -1.54
N THR A 166 -71.84 30.01 -1.40
CA THR A 166 -70.61 29.72 -2.15
C THR A 166 -69.57 29.08 -1.23
N LEU A 167 -69.19 27.84 -1.54
CA LEU A 167 -68.05 27.11 -0.95
C LEU A 167 -66.89 27.03 -1.96
N PRO A 168 -65.62 26.90 -1.50
CA PRO A 168 -64.49 26.64 -2.38
C PRO A 168 -64.61 25.35 -3.21
N ALA A 169 -63.91 25.31 -4.34
CA ALA A 169 -63.98 24.17 -5.27
C ALA A 169 -63.30 22.93 -4.69
N GLY A 170 -64.11 21.94 -4.29
CA GLY A 170 -63.64 20.70 -3.65
C GLY A 170 -63.82 20.65 -2.13
N ALA A 171 -64.39 21.69 -1.52
CA ALA A 171 -64.63 21.74 -0.08
C ALA A 171 -65.65 20.69 0.41
N GLU A 172 -65.40 20.10 1.58
CA GLU A 172 -66.33 19.18 2.27
C GLU A 172 -67.10 19.92 3.37
N VAL A 173 -68.43 19.86 3.36
CA VAL A 173 -69.27 20.41 4.44
C VAL A 173 -69.11 19.56 5.71
N LEU A 174 -68.40 20.07 6.72
CA LEU A 174 -68.22 19.40 8.02
C LEU A 174 -69.53 19.45 8.84
N SER A 175 -70.18 20.61 8.88
CA SER A 175 -71.53 20.80 9.42
C SER A 175 -72.28 21.92 8.70
N ALA A 176 -73.61 21.90 8.77
CA ALA A 176 -74.45 23.04 8.42
C ALA A 176 -75.66 23.15 9.35
N GLY A 177 -75.80 24.30 10.01
CA GLY A 177 -76.95 24.66 10.85
C GLY A 177 -77.88 25.63 10.16
N LEU A 178 -79.19 25.34 10.15
CA LEU A 178 -80.23 26.26 9.71
C LEU A 178 -80.84 26.93 10.95
N TYR A 179 -80.79 28.25 10.98
CA TYR A 179 -81.27 29.09 12.07
C TYR A 179 -82.39 30.00 11.54
N TRP A 180 -83.44 30.21 12.32
CA TRP A 180 -84.47 31.20 12.03
C TRP A 180 -84.98 31.89 13.29
N GLY A 181 -85.67 33.00 13.10
CA GLY A 181 -86.25 33.79 14.18
C GLY A 181 -87.32 34.74 13.70
N GLY A 182 -88.06 35.33 14.64
CA GLY A 182 -89.12 36.29 14.40
C GLY A 182 -89.97 36.53 15.63
N ARG A 183 -91.08 37.28 15.49
CA ARG A 183 -92.07 37.45 16.57
C ARG A 183 -93.31 36.60 16.33
N ALA A 184 -93.68 35.71 17.27
CA ALA A 184 -94.88 34.88 17.20
C ALA A 184 -95.30 34.25 18.56
N ALA A 185 -96.60 33.98 18.71
CA ALA A 185 -97.20 33.37 19.89
C ALA A 185 -96.51 32.06 20.33
N PRO A 186 -96.10 31.90 21.61
CA PRO A 186 -95.44 30.69 22.10
C PRO A 186 -96.28 29.41 22.04
N SER A 187 -97.61 29.55 21.96
CA SER A 187 -98.55 28.45 21.75
C SER A 187 -98.56 27.92 20.30
N ASN A 188 -97.97 28.64 19.35
CA ASN A 188 -97.95 28.23 17.95
C ASN A 188 -96.73 27.32 17.66
N ALA A 189 -96.98 26.01 17.65
CA ALA A 189 -95.97 24.99 17.36
C ALA A 189 -95.28 25.14 15.98
N ALA A 190 -95.92 25.80 15.01
CA ALA A 190 -95.33 26.02 13.67
C ALA A 190 -94.10 26.95 13.69
N ARG A 191 -93.83 27.66 14.79
CA ARG A 191 -92.53 28.32 15.06
C ARG A 191 -91.35 27.35 14.96
N GLY A 192 -91.56 26.08 15.28
CA GLY A 192 -90.55 25.02 15.21
C GLY A 192 -90.31 24.45 13.82
N THR A 193 -90.87 25.06 12.75
CA THR A 193 -90.72 24.57 11.38
C THR A 193 -90.36 25.71 10.43
N LEU A 194 -89.45 25.42 9.50
CA LEU A 194 -89.14 26.24 8.34
C LEU A 194 -89.02 25.32 7.12
N HIS A 195 -89.45 25.76 5.93
CA HIS A 195 -89.33 24.96 4.72
C HIS A 195 -88.08 25.40 3.94
N LEU A 196 -87.22 24.46 3.56
CA LEU A 196 -85.97 24.71 2.83
C LEU A 196 -86.02 24.06 1.45
N ARG A 197 -85.62 24.77 0.38
CA ARG A 197 -85.37 24.20 -0.94
C ARG A 197 -83.91 24.42 -1.30
N VAL A 198 -83.18 23.33 -1.48
CA VAL A 198 -81.71 23.30 -1.69
C VAL A 198 -81.37 23.51 -3.18
N PRO A 199 -80.11 23.84 -3.53
CA PRO A 199 -79.67 23.99 -4.92
C PRO A 199 -80.05 22.79 -5.79
N GLY A 200 -80.62 23.07 -6.96
CA GLY A 200 -81.06 22.06 -7.92
C GLY A 200 -82.37 21.32 -7.58
N ALA A 201 -82.93 21.49 -6.38
CA ALA A 201 -84.22 20.89 -6.01
C ALA A 201 -85.41 21.74 -6.55
N THR A 202 -86.46 21.05 -6.99
CA THR A 202 -87.73 21.63 -7.44
C THR A 202 -88.66 21.97 -6.28
N ASP A 203 -88.65 21.16 -5.23
CA ASP A 203 -89.63 21.19 -4.15
C ASP A 203 -88.98 21.59 -2.81
N TYR A 204 -89.78 22.18 -1.92
CA TYR A 204 -89.37 22.47 -0.55
C TYR A 204 -89.52 21.22 0.33
N GLN A 205 -88.66 21.11 1.34
CA GLN A 205 -88.68 20.07 2.38
C GLN A 205 -88.81 20.71 3.76
N ASP A 206 -89.57 20.05 4.64
CA ASP A 206 -89.81 20.51 6.01
C ASP A 206 -88.55 20.31 6.88
N VAL A 207 -88.03 21.40 7.45
CA VAL A 207 -86.98 21.39 8.44
C VAL A 207 -87.59 21.72 9.80
N VAL A 208 -87.46 20.79 10.76
CA VAL A 208 -88.15 20.87 12.05
C VAL A 208 -87.12 20.93 13.18
N ALA A 209 -87.17 22.00 13.98
CA ALA A 209 -86.37 22.17 15.17
C ALA A 209 -86.77 21.16 16.27
N ARG A 210 -85.81 20.70 17.07
CA ARG A 210 -86.14 19.92 18.28
C ARG A 210 -86.70 20.89 19.33
N PRO A 211 -87.61 20.48 20.24
CA PRO A 211 -88.21 21.41 21.22
C PRO A 211 -87.24 22.15 22.16
N VAL A 212 -86.02 21.64 22.34
CA VAL A 212 -84.92 22.31 23.07
C VAL A 212 -84.28 23.44 22.26
N ASP A 213 -84.24 23.33 20.94
CA ASP A 213 -83.68 24.32 20.02
C ASP A 213 -84.74 25.34 19.55
N ILE A 214 -85.75 25.63 20.38
CA ILE A 214 -86.78 26.65 20.12
C ILE A 214 -86.85 27.57 21.34
N ASN A 215 -86.15 28.69 21.27
CA ASN A 215 -85.98 29.63 22.37
C ASN A 215 -87.04 30.74 22.31
N THR A 216 -87.63 31.11 23.45
CA THR A 216 -88.68 32.14 23.55
C THR A 216 -88.24 33.26 24.48
N PHE A 217 -88.41 34.51 24.05
CA PHE A 217 -88.07 35.68 24.85
C PHE A 217 -89.36 36.23 25.45
N THR A 218 -89.47 36.17 26.78
CA THR A 218 -90.71 36.38 27.56
C THR A 218 -90.78 37.75 28.25
N THR A 219 -89.64 38.41 28.43
CA THR A 219 -89.53 39.81 28.85
C THR A 219 -89.95 40.79 27.75
N GLN A 220 -89.88 40.39 26.47
CA GLN A 220 -90.17 41.22 25.31
C GLN A 220 -91.43 40.81 24.53
N GLY A 221 -92.14 41.80 23.98
CA GLY A 221 -93.34 41.61 23.16
C GLY A 221 -94.61 41.18 23.92
N SER A 222 -95.73 41.08 23.19
CA SER A 222 -97.02 40.59 23.71
C SER A 222 -97.09 39.06 23.68
N SER A 223 -98.13 38.48 24.29
CA SER A 223 -98.42 37.02 24.25
C SER A 223 -98.43 36.44 22.84
N ASP A 224 -98.83 37.23 21.85
CA ASP A 224 -99.08 36.79 20.48
C ASP A 224 -97.92 37.14 19.52
N ALA A 225 -96.99 38.00 19.96
CA ALA A 225 -95.85 38.50 19.19
C ALA A 225 -94.55 38.54 20.03
N ARG A 226 -94.26 37.43 20.74
CA ARG A 226 -93.00 37.23 21.46
C ARG A 226 -91.86 36.95 20.48
N PRO A 227 -90.66 37.54 20.67
CA PRO A 227 -89.48 37.11 19.93
C PRO A 227 -89.20 35.62 20.19
N TYR A 228 -88.68 34.96 19.17
CA TYR A 228 -88.19 33.61 19.27
C TYR A 228 -87.05 33.36 18.29
N THR A 229 -86.28 32.33 18.59
CA THR A 229 -85.32 31.76 17.66
C THR A 229 -85.46 30.25 17.62
N ALA A 230 -85.04 29.64 16.52
CA ALA A 230 -85.03 28.19 16.36
C ALA A 230 -83.86 27.71 15.50
N PHE A 231 -83.42 26.46 15.74
CA PHE A 231 -82.32 25.81 15.03
C PHE A 231 -82.68 24.39 14.58
N ALA A 232 -82.14 23.97 13.44
CA ALA A 232 -82.03 22.57 13.04
C ALA A 232 -80.70 22.26 12.35
N ASP A 233 -80.15 21.06 12.62
CA ASP A 233 -79.03 20.48 11.86
C ASP A 233 -79.52 20.08 10.47
N VAL A 234 -78.92 20.67 9.43
CA VAL A 234 -79.18 20.40 8.02
C VAL A 234 -77.93 19.89 7.29
N THR A 235 -76.91 19.45 8.03
CA THR A 235 -75.59 19.04 7.51
C THR A 235 -75.69 18.10 6.33
N GLN A 236 -76.52 17.05 6.42
CA GLN A 236 -76.66 16.07 5.34
C GLN A 236 -77.31 16.64 4.08
N LEU A 237 -78.20 17.62 4.23
CA LEU A 237 -78.88 18.30 3.13
C LEU A 237 -77.87 19.19 2.39
N VAL A 238 -77.16 20.05 3.12
CA VAL A 238 -76.15 20.97 2.56
C VAL A 238 -74.95 20.21 1.99
N ARG A 239 -74.47 19.15 2.66
CA ARG A 239 -73.42 18.25 2.13
C ARG A 239 -73.84 17.53 0.84
N SER A 240 -75.14 17.25 0.66
CA SER A 240 -75.64 16.59 -0.55
C SER A 240 -75.87 17.52 -1.74
N ALA A 241 -76.18 18.80 -1.49
CA ALA A 241 -76.49 19.78 -2.53
C ALA A 241 -75.33 20.73 -2.88
N GLY A 242 -74.43 21.02 -1.93
CA GLY A 242 -73.26 21.87 -2.15
C GLY A 242 -73.60 23.35 -2.32
N SER A 243 -72.81 24.05 -3.13
CA SER A 243 -72.96 25.48 -3.42
C SER A 243 -74.16 25.79 -4.32
N GLY A 244 -74.77 26.96 -4.13
CA GLY A 244 -75.88 27.48 -4.95
C GLY A 244 -76.94 28.21 -4.13
N ASP A 245 -78.07 28.51 -4.76
CA ASP A 245 -79.18 29.22 -4.11
C ASP A 245 -79.98 28.30 -3.17
N TYR A 246 -79.93 28.58 -1.87
CA TYR A 246 -80.83 28.00 -0.87
C TYR A 246 -82.01 28.94 -0.69
N PHE A 247 -83.23 28.42 -0.83
CA PHE A 247 -84.46 29.16 -0.56
C PHE A 247 -85.05 28.68 0.77
N ALA A 248 -85.45 29.60 1.64
CA ALA A 248 -86.24 29.29 2.83
C ALA A 248 -87.62 29.97 2.74
N GLY A 249 -88.63 29.40 3.42
CA GLY A 249 -89.98 29.95 3.41
C GLY A 249 -90.92 29.34 4.46
N GLY A 250 -92.11 29.91 4.55
CA GLY A 250 -93.15 29.54 5.51
C GLY A 250 -92.80 29.78 6.98
N LEU A 251 -91.92 30.74 7.27
CA LEU A 251 -91.62 31.19 8.62
C LEU A 251 -92.90 31.64 9.34
N THR A 252 -93.12 31.12 10.55
CA THR A 252 -94.19 31.57 11.43
C THR A 252 -93.78 32.86 12.14
N ALA A 253 -94.34 34.00 11.72
CA ALA A 253 -94.10 35.32 12.33
C ALA A 253 -95.39 36.15 12.37
N VAL A 254 -95.31 37.39 12.85
CA VAL A 254 -96.41 38.37 12.84
C VAL A 254 -96.05 39.54 11.92
N SER A 255 -96.84 39.72 10.87
CA SER A 255 -96.82 40.90 10.00
C SER A 255 -97.79 41.97 10.50
N GLY A 256 -97.45 43.25 10.34
CA GLY A 256 -98.23 44.38 10.83
C GLY A 256 -97.32 45.47 11.40
N ASN A 257 -97.90 46.41 12.15
CA ASN A 257 -97.12 47.43 12.84
C ASN A 257 -96.81 46.98 14.28
N GLY A 258 -95.54 46.69 14.56
CA GLY A 258 -95.07 46.22 15.86
C GLY A 258 -94.97 47.28 16.96
N SER A 259 -95.34 48.53 16.66
CA SER A 259 -95.03 49.72 17.49
C SER A 259 -93.52 49.84 17.77
N SER A 260 -93.11 50.42 18.89
CA SER A 260 -91.70 50.68 19.21
C SER A 260 -90.84 49.44 19.48
N LEU A 261 -91.41 48.23 19.39
CA LEU A 261 -90.68 46.95 19.51
C LEU A 261 -90.48 46.24 18.16
N GLY A 262 -90.95 46.83 17.06
CA GLY A 262 -90.71 46.26 15.74
C GLY A 262 -91.42 44.94 15.46
N HIS A 263 -91.28 44.44 14.23
CA HIS A 263 -91.63 43.09 13.81
C HIS A 263 -90.58 42.60 12.80
N TYR A 264 -89.93 41.49 13.10
CA TYR A 264 -88.90 40.88 12.28
C TYR A 264 -89.23 39.43 11.93
N GLY A 265 -88.48 38.90 10.98
CA GLY A 265 -88.32 37.47 10.83
C GLY A 265 -87.49 37.12 9.60
N GLY A 266 -86.67 36.09 9.71
CA GLY A 266 -85.80 35.63 8.62
C GLY A 266 -84.98 34.42 9.04
N TRP A 267 -83.92 34.13 8.28
CA TRP A 267 -83.15 32.89 8.41
C TRP A 267 -81.67 33.09 8.07
N SER A 268 -80.85 32.18 8.59
CA SER A 268 -79.42 32.07 8.31
C SER A 268 -79.01 30.60 8.23
N LEU A 269 -78.07 30.31 7.35
CA LEU A 269 -77.40 29.03 7.20
C LEU A 269 -75.91 29.24 7.53
N ILE A 270 -75.47 28.66 8.64
CA ILE A 270 -74.07 28.67 9.07
C ILE A 270 -73.45 27.35 8.63
N VAL A 271 -72.40 27.40 7.83
CA VAL A 271 -71.74 26.22 7.25
C VAL A 271 -70.27 26.20 7.63
N VAL A 272 -69.85 25.12 8.29
CA VAL A 272 -68.45 24.82 8.58
C VAL A 272 -67.94 23.88 7.50
N TYR A 273 -66.86 24.23 6.79
CA TYR A 273 -66.32 23.42 5.71
C TYR A 273 -64.83 23.09 5.90
N ARG A 274 -64.39 21.95 5.34
CA ARG A 274 -62.99 21.63 5.09
C ARG A 274 -62.60 22.06 3.67
N ASP A 275 -61.45 22.68 3.50
CA ASP A 275 -60.73 22.84 2.25
C ASP A 275 -59.23 22.68 2.53
N GLU A 276 -58.55 21.74 1.86
CA GLU A 276 -57.12 21.47 2.05
C GLU A 276 -56.21 22.68 1.69
N ASN A 277 -56.74 23.65 0.95
CA ASN A 277 -56.04 24.89 0.59
C ASN A 277 -56.09 25.96 1.70
N GLU A 278 -56.96 25.79 2.72
CA GLU A 278 -57.08 26.72 3.84
C GLU A 278 -56.07 26.39 4.97
N PRO A 279 -55.71 27.38 5.81
CA PRO A 279 -55.03 27.15 7.08
C PRO A 279 -55.75 26.12 7.97
N TYR A 280 -54.99 25.41 8.79
CA TYR A 280 -55.54 24.55 9.83
C TYR A 280 -56.14 25.43 10.94
N ARG A 281 -57.44 25.32 11.21
CA ARG A 281 -58.20 26.18 12.12
C ARG A 281 -59.01 25.41 13.16
N ARG A 282 -59.20 26.06 14.31
CA ARG A 282 -60.18 25.76 15.36
C ARG A 282 -61.49 26.38 14.91
N LEU A 283 -62.35 25.56 14.30
CA LEU A 283 -63.66 25.98 13.79
C LEU A 283 -64.71 25.65 14.86
N MET A 284 -65.37 26.66 15.41
CA MET A 284 -66.34 26.50 16.50
C MET A 284 -67.62 27.27 16.23
N VAL A 285 -68.75 26.69 16.62
CA VAL A 285 -70.07 27.33 16.61
C VAL A 285 -70.64 27.28 18.02
N PHE A 286 -70.92 28.45 18.57
CA PHE A 286 -71.65 28.65 19.81
C PHE A 286 -73.04 29.19 19.47
N ASP A 287 -74.08 28.64 20.06
CA ASP A 287 -75.44 29.16 19.88
C ASP A 287 -76.36 28.80 21.05
N GLY A 288 -77.55 29.40 21.04
CA GLY A 288 -78.61 29.17 22.02
C GLY A 288 -79.25 30.49 22.45
N LYS A 289 -79.62 30.57 23.72
CA LYS A 289 -80.16 31.73 24.43
C LYS A 289 -79.23 32.08 25.58
N LEU A 290 -78.89 33.35 25.73
CA LEU A 290 -78.02 33.82 26.83
C LEU A 290 -78.77 33.70 28.18
N ASP A 291 -78.09 33.19 29.22
CA ASP A 291 -78.71 32.91 30.53
C ASP A 291 -79.11 34.18 31.31
N ASN A 292 -78.67 35.36 30.88
CA ASN A 292 -78.93 36.65 31.54
C ASN A 292 -80.08 37.41 30.86
N ASN A 293 -80.87 38.12 31.69
CA ASN A 293 -81.99 38.97 31.25
C ASN A 293 -82.97 38.30 30.24
N ASP A 294 -83.24 37.01 30.42
CA ASP A 294 -84.09 36.22 29.51
C ASP A 294 -83.58 36.20 28.05
N GLY A 295 -82.26 36.32 27.86
CA GLY A 295 -81.56 36.33 26.58
C GLY A 295 -81.54 37.68 25.84
N VAL A 296 -82.07 38.75 26.46
CA VAL A 296 -82.25 40.06 25.81
C VAL A 296 -81.13 41.02 26.17
N VAL A 297 -80.48 41.60 25.16
CA VAL A 297 -79.56 42.74 25.32
C VAL A 297 -80.36 44.02 25.11
N SER A 298 -80.26 44.99 26.02
CA SER A 298 -81.01 46.25 25.93
C SER A 298 -80.34 47.36 26.75
N ASP A 299 -80.90 48.57 26.72
CA ASP A 299 -80.46 49.72 27.51
C ASP A 299 -80.02 49.37 28.96
N ASN A 300 -78.78 49.73 29.30
CA ASN A 300 -78.11 49.47 30.58
C ASN A 300 -77.86 48.00 30.93
N ILE A 301 -78.14 47.05 30.02
CA ILE A 301 -77.97 45.61 30.22
C ILE A 301 -76.91 45.10 29.23
N THR A 302 -75.64 45.15 29.65
CA THR A 302 -74.55 44.45 28.97
C THR A 302 -74.66 42.95 29.26
N ALA A 303 -74.79 42.14 28.21
CA ALA A 303 -74.70 40.69 28.33
C ALA A 303 -73.26 40.23 28.08
N SER A 304 -72.65 39.55 29.04
CA SER A 304 -71.32 38.93 28.91
C SER A 304 -71.39 37.42 29.08
N ILE A 305 -70.58 36.69 28.32
CA ILE A 305 -70.44 35.24 28.39
C ILE A 305 -69.00 34.81 28.11
N ASP A 306 -68.49 33.88 28.90
CA ASP A 306 -67.16 33.29 28.69
C ASP A 306 -67.28 32.06 27.78
N VAL A 307 -66.79 32.19 26.54
CA VAL A 307 -66.66 31.07 25.61
C VAL A 307 -65.43 30.25 25.95
N THR A 308 -65.60 28.95 26.16
CA THR A 308 -64.54 28.04 26.59
C THR A 308 -64.25 26.98 25.53
N GLY A 309 -63.04 26.40 25.57
CA GLY A 309 -62.59 25.45 24.56
C GLY A 309 -62.00 26.11 23.32
N LEU A 310 -61.63 27.40 23.38
CA LEU A 310 -60.74 27.98 22.37
C LEU A 310 -59.38 27.27 22.38
N ARG A 311 -58.62 27.43 21.29
CA ARG A 311 -57.24 26.96 21.16
C ARG A 311 -56.51 27.90 20.23
N THR A 312 -55.55 28.67 20.74
CA THR A 312 -54.75 29.60 19.96
C THR A 312 -53.26 29.24 20.00
N PRO A 313 -52.48 29.49 18.91
CA PRO A 313 -51.10 29.04 18.80
C PRO A 313 -50.20 29.46 19.95
N ALA A 314 -49.17 28.65 20.22
CA ALA A 314 -48.30 28.83 21.39
C ALA A 314 -47.41 30.08 21.28
N SER A 315 -47.12 30.49 20.04
CA SER A 315 -46.31 31.66 19.69
C SER A 315 -46.76 32.23 18.33
N ALA A 316 -46.12 33.31 17.88
CA ALA A 316 -46.42 34.06 16.66
C ALA A 316 -47.82 34.72 16.61
N SER A 317 -48.01 35.59 15.62
CA SER A 317 -49.31 36.13 15.24
C SER A 317 -50.10 35.10 14.43
N PHE A 318 -51.42 35.07 14.62
CA PHE A 318 -52.33 34.12 13.98
C PHE A 318 -53.65 34.82 13.64
N THR A 319 -54.36 34.36 12.62
CA THR A 319 -55.68 34.91 12.26
C THR A 319 -56.80 34.37 13.15
N THR A 320 -57.83 35.18 13.35
CA THR A 320 -59.09 34.76 13.97
C THR A 320 -60.24 35.54 13.35
N TYR A 321 -61.14 34.83 12.68
CA TYR A 321 -62.40 35.40 12.22
C TYR A 321 -63.54 35.02 13.17
N MET A 322 -64.53 35.89 13.29
CA MET A 322 -65.71 35.69 14.11
C MET A 322 -66.99 35.98 13.34
N GLY A 323 -67.88 34.99 13.29
CA GLY A 323 -69.24 35.18 12.80
C GLY A 323 -70.21 35.50 13.92
N ALA A 324 -71.28 36.22 13.61
CA ALA A 324 -72.40 36.43 14.51
C ALA A 324 -73.75 36.41 13.77
N LEU A 325 -74.76 35.84 14.42
CA LEU A 325 -76.16 35.91 14.03
C LEU A 325 -76.93 36.58 15.17
N VAL A 326 -77.46 37.77 14.91
CA VAL A 326 -78.22 38.57 15.86
C VAL A 326 -79.54 38.99 15.22
N TRP A 327 -80.57 39.10 16.05
CA TRP A 327 -81.90 39.57 15.64
C TRP A 327 -82.22 40.89 16.34
N GLU A 328 -82.84 41.81 15.60
CA GLU A 328 -83.31 43.12 16.08
C GLU A 328 -82.22 44.11 16.53
N GLY A 329 -81.14 44.24 15.73
CA GLY A 329 -80.38 45.49 15.65
C GLY A 329 -80.87 46.36 14.48
N ASP A 330 -81.31 47.59 14.77
CA ASP A 330 -81.91 48.51 13.79
C ASP A 330 -80.88 49.50 13.19
N ASN A 331 -80.93 49.70 11.87
CA ASN A 331 -79.94 50.51 11.14
C ASN A 331 -79.92 52.02 11.52
N ASP A 332 -81.03 52.57 12.01
CA ASP A 332 -81.15 53.97 12.46
C ASP A 332 -80.97 54.18 13.97
N ILE A 333 -80.81 53.11 14.75
CA ILE A 333 -80.46 53.16 16.17
C ILE A 333 -78.93 53.06 16.31
N ALA A 334 -78.36 53.63 17.37
CA ALA A 334 -76.91 53.58 17.61
C ALA A 334 -76.58 53.48 19.10
N GLY A 335 -75.42 52.88 19.40
CA GLY A 335 -75.01 52.44 20.74
C GLY A 335 -74.47 51.00 20.74
N ASP A 336 -74.72 50.27 19.66
CA ASP A 336 -74.52 48.82 19.57
C ASP A 336 -73.06 48.47 19.35
N ALA A 337 -72.55 47.61 20.25
CA ALA A 337 -71.15 47.20 20.25
C ALA A 337 -71.01 45.75 20.70
N PHE A 338 -70.40 44.95 19.82
CA PHE A 338 -69.91 43.60 20.10
C PHE A 338 -68.43 43.67 20.48
N ARG A 339 -68.00 42.92 21.51
CA ARG A 339 -66.60 42.94 21.97
C ARG A 339 -66.08 41.54 22.29
N LEU A 340 -64.81 41.32 21.94
CA LEU A 340 -64.02 40.16 22.33
C LEU A 340 -62.93 40.62 23.32
N ASN A 341 -62.85 39.97 24.49
CA ASN A 341 -61.91 40.33 25.58
C ASN A 341 -61.94 41.84 25.95
N GLY A 342 -63.10 42.48 25.83
CA GLY A 342 -63.28 43.91 26.07
C GLY A 342 -62.89 44.85 24.92
N GLN A 343 -62.27 44.36 23.83
CA GLN A 343 -62.02 45.16 22.63
C GLN A 343 -63.24 45.14 21.71
N THR A 344 -63.74 46.32 21.33
CA THR A 344 -64.86 46.45 20.39
C THR A 344 -64.46 46.00 18.99
N LEU A 345 -65.22 45.06 18.43
CA LEU A 345 -65.07 44.62 17.05
C LEU A 345 -65.68 45.66 16.10
N THR A 346 -65.11 45.83 14.92
CA THR A 346 -65.63 46.73 13.88
C THR A 346 -64.97 46.47 12.52
N ASP A 347 -65.70 46.72 11.44
CA ASP A 347 -65.15 46.79 10.08
C ASP A 347 -65.89 47.83 9.22
N ALA A 348 -65.74 47.75 7.89
CA ALA A 348 -66.34 48.68 6.94
C ALA A 348 -67.86 48.53 6.73
N GLN A 349 -68.50 47.48 7.25
CA GLN A 349 -69.97 47.33 7.29
C GLN A 349 -70.52 47.36 8.72
N ASN A 350 -69.67 47.11 9.72
CA ASN A 350 -70.06 46.99 11.13
C ASN A 350 -69.33 48.08 11.97
N PRO A 351 -69.83 49.32 12.06
CA PRO A 351 -69.23 50.38 12.86
C PRO A 351 -69.16 50.06 14.36
N ALA A 352 -68.07 50.47 15.03
CA ALA A 352 -67.85 50.25 16.48
C ALA A 352 -68.90 50.87 17.43
N THR A 353 -69.84 51.66 16.91
CA THR A 353 -70.96 52.27 17.65
C THR A 353 -72.33 51.95 17.05
N ASN A 354 -72.39 51.14 15.98
CA ASN A 354 -73.60 50.45 15.55
C ASN A 354 -73.23 49.14 14.85
N PHE A 355 -72.85 48.13 15.62
CA PHE A 355 -72.39 46.85 15.09
C PHE A 355 -73.56 46.01 14.53
N TRP A 356 -74.74 46.05 15.16
CA TRP A 356 -75.95 45.38 14.69
C TRP A 356 -76.83 46.40 13.97
N ASN A 357 -76.64 46.53 12.67
CA ASN A 357 -77.24 47.59 11.87
C ASN A 357 -78.14 47.06 10.74
N SER A 358 -78.74 45.89 10.94
CA SER A 358 -79.51 45.13 9.95
C SER A 358 -78.67 44.71 8.71
N SER A 359 -77.44 44.26 8.95
CA SER A 359 -76.42 43.94 7.93
C SER A 359 -76.39 42.45 7.51
N ILE A 360 -75.77 42.17 6.36
CA ILE A 360 -75.22 40.85 6.04
C ILE A 360 -73.87 41.05 5.34
N SER A 361 -72.77 40.73 6.01
CA SER A 361 -71.42 40.99 5.51
C SER A 361 -70.39 39.91 5.86
N ARG A 362 -69.31 39.85 5.06
CA ARG A 362 -68.10 39.07 5.35
C ARG A 362 -66.88 39.97 5.12
N LEU A 363 -66.07 40.14 6.15
CA LEU A 363 -64.81 40.90 6.21
C LEU A 363 -64.96 42.30 5.57
N GLY A 364 -65.84 43.12 6.13
CA GLY A 364 -66.13 44.48 5.66
C GLY A 364 -66.81 44.56 4.29
N THR A 365 -67.34 43.46 3.75
CA THR A 365 -67.98 43.41 2.42
C THR A 365 -69.40 42.86 2.50
N ARG A 366 -70.39 43.64 2.06
CA ARG A 366 -71.80 43.22 1.94
C ARG A 366 -71.98 41.97 1.08
N LEU A 367 -72.76 40.99 1.55
CA LEU A 367 -73.20 39.87 0.72
C LEU A 367 -74.44 40.27 -0.10
N SER A 368 -74.29 40.31 -1.43
CA SER A 368 -75.33 40.70 -2.40
C SER A 368 -76.00 39.53 -3.12
N ALA A 369 -75.46 38.31 -3.01
CA ALA A 369 -75.94 37.13 -3.71
C ALA A 369 -77.16 36.52 -2.99
N LYS A 370 -78.27 37.27 -2.92
CA LYS A 370 -79.50 36.88 -2.21
C LYS A 370 -80.73 37.53 -2.87
N ASN A 371 -81.91 36.94 -2.68
CA ASN A 371 -83.17 37.44 -3.25
C ASN A 371 -84.27 37.53 -2.16
N PRO A 372 -84.79 38.72 -1.84
CA PRO A 372 -84.44 40.04 -2.39
C PRO A 372 -83.03 40.47 -1.95
N ASP A 373 -82.33 41.25 -2.77
CA ASP A 373 -81.04 41.83 -2.37
C ASP A 373 -81.20 43.17 -1.65
N TYR A 374 -81.87 43.18 -0.50
CA TYR A 374 -81.92 44.37 0.34
C TYR A 374 -80.54 44.65 0.96
N VAL A 375 -80.20 45.92 1.15
CA VAL A 375 -79.01 46.36 1.89
C VAL A 375 -79.28 46.21 3.38
N ASN A 376 -80.34 46.86 3.84
CA ASN A 376 -80.87 46.76 5.19
C ASN A 376 -81.88 45.60 5.25
N GLN A 377 -81.65 44.63 6.14
CA GLN A 377 -82.52 43.45 6.28
C GLN A 377 -83.79 43.69 7.10
N MET A 378 -83.89 44.82 7.80
CA MET A 378 -84.88 45.14 8.82
C MET A 378 -84.80 44.16 10.00
N ALA A 379 -83.98 44.49 10.99
CA ALA A 379 -83.81 43.76 12.25
C ALA A 379 -83.21 42.34 12.14
N ILE A 380 -82.22 42.14 11.25
CA ILE A 380 -81.44 40.89 11.13
C ILE A 380 -79.99 41.20 10.77
N ASP A 381 -79.06 40.61 11.52
CA ASP A 381 -77.61 40.78 11.35
C ASP A 381 -76.92 39.42 11.19
N ILE A 382 -76.11 39.29 10.14
CA ILE A 382 -75.41 38.05 9.75
C ILE A 382 -74.01 38.43 9.25
N ASP A 383 -73.09 38.64 10.19
CA ASP A 383 -71.85 39.36 9.94
C ASP A 383 -70.63 38.58 10.40
N TYR A 384 -69.58 38.57 9.57
CA TYR A 384 -68.38 37.77 9.75
C TYR A 384 -67.14 38.65 9.68
N VAL A 385 -66.53 38.94 10.83
CA VAL A 385 -65.53 40.02 11.00
C VAL A 385 -64.14 39.49 11.37
N ASP A 386 -63.12 40.33 11.17
CA ASP A 386 -61.76 40.06 11.64
C ASP A 386 -61.59 40.43 13.12
N ALA A 387 -61.11 39.48 13.92
CA ALA A 387 -60.81 39.59 15.34
C ALA A 387 -59.35 39.20 15.66
N SER A 388 -58.49 39.15 14.64
CA SER A 388 -57.08 38.78 14.74
C SER A 388 -56.32 39.71 15.70
N GLY A 389 -55.42 39.14 16.51
CA GLY A 389 -54.63 39.88 17.50
C GLY A 389 -55.36 40.27 18.80
N ILE A 390 -56.67 40.00 18.94
CA ILE A 390 -57.43 40.23 20.19
C ILE A 390 -57.32 39.03 21.15
N LEU A 391 -57.19 37.82 20.62
CA LEU A 391 -56.85 36.64 21.41
C LEU A 391 -55.34 36.58 21.69
N ALA A 392 -54.96 36.27 22.93
CA ALA A 392 -53.57 35.97 23.28
C ALA A 392 -53.16 34.56 22.79
N ASN A 393 -51.86 34.31 22.68
CA ASN A 393 -51.31 32.97 22.49
C ASN A 393 -51.65 32.04 23.69
N ASN A 394 -51.86 30.75 23.43
CA ASN A 394 -52.26 29.74 24.43
C ASN A 394 -53.64 30.01 25.11
N ALA A 395 -54.50 30.84 24.52
CA ALA A 395 -55.82 31.12 25.07
C ALA A 395 -56.77 29.91 24.90
N THR A 396 -57.36 29.47 26.01
CA THR A 396 -58.33 28.36 26.09
C THR A 396 -59.78 28.82 26.26
N GLN A 397 -59.98 30.12 26.50
CA GLN A 397 -61.26 30.79 26.67
C GLN A 397 -61.14 32.26 26.27
N ALA A 398 -62.28 32.92 26.03
CA ALA A 398 -62.37 34.37 25.85
C ALA A 398 -63.70 34.90 26.40
N ASN A 399 -63.74 36.18 26.75
CA ASN A 399 -64.99 36.84 27.12
C ASN A 399 -65.63 37.50 25.90
N LEU A 400 -66.89 37.21 25.63
CA LEU A 400 -67.74 37.97 24.73
C LEU A 400 -68.57 38.97 25.54
N SER A 401 -68.77 40.18 25.03
CA SER A 401 -69.77 41.11 25.55
C SER A 401 -70.57 41.79 24.45
N PHE A 402 -71.86 41.92 24.71
CA PHE A 402 -72.87 42.57 23.90
C PHE A 402 -73.44 43.74 24.70
N SER A 403 -73.54 44.93 24.11
CA SER A 403 -74.17 46.10 24.74
C SER A 403 -74.86 46.99 23.72
N THR A 404 -75.83 47.77 24.18
CA THR A 404 -76.48 48.87 23.45
C THR A 404 -76.71 50.08 24.37
N SER A 405 -77.06 51.23 23.78
CA SER A 405 -77.58 52.41 24.44
C SER A 405 -78.77 53.04 23.69
N GLY A 406 -79.56 52.20 23.01
CA GLY A 406 -80.81 52.62 22.38
C GLY A 406 -81.70 51.49 21.84
N ASP A 407 -81.22 50.25 21.74
CA ASP A 407 -81.89 49.12 21.06
C ASP A 407 -82.28 47.96 22.02
N ALA A 408 -82.83 46.87 21.47
CA ALA A 408 -83.26 45.67 22.20
C ALA A 408 -83.12 44.35 21.40
N TYR A 409 -81.88 43.90 21.18
CA TYR A 409 -81.53 42.76 20.31
C TYR A 409 -81.34 41.41 21.03
N PHE A 410 -81.31 40.34 20.21
CA PHE A 410 -81.25 38.93 20.63
C PHE A 410 -80.10 38.17 19.93
N PRO A 411 -78.93 38.01 20.56
CA PRO A 411 -77.84 37.20 20.00
C PRO A 411 -78.21 35.71 19.98
N HIS A 412 -78.05 35.06 18.83
CA HIS A 412 -78.48 33.67 18.64
C HIS A 412 -77.32 32.70 18.39
N ALA A 413 -76.33 33.09 17.59
CA ALA A 413 -75.13 32.30 17.35
C ALA A 413 -73.89 33.20 17.21
N VAL A 414 -72.73 32.69 17.63
CA VAL A 414 -71.40 33.26 17.39
C VAL A 414 -70.45 32.14 16.97
N THR A 415 -69.61 32.40 15.97
CA THR A 415 -68.64 31.43 15.45
C THR A 415 -67.22 31.92 15.64
N PHE A 416 -66.26 30.99 15.68
CA PHE A 416 -64.83 31.29 15.64
C PHE A 416 -64.17 30.43 14.57
N ALA A 417 -63.34 31.05 13.75
CA ALA A 417 -62.36 30.37 12.91
C ALA A 417 -60.97 30.92 13.25
N THR A 418 -60.31 30.28 14.21
CA THR A 418 -58.97 30.68 14.69
C THR A 418 -57.91 29.73 14.13
N GLU A 419 -56.83 30.26 13.55
CA GLU A 419 -55.67 29.43 13.17
C GLU A 419 -55.13 28.60 14.35
N LEU A 420 -54.73 27.36 14.07
CA LEU A 420 -54.28 26.40 15.06
C LEU A 420 -52.76 26.22 15.07
N PHE A 421 -52.33 25.49 16.09
CA PHE A 421 -51.02 24.88 16.22
C PHE A 421 -50.71 23.98 15.02
N GLU A 422 -49.73 24.36 14.18
CA GLU A 422 -49.17 23.48 13.16
C GLU A 422 -47.66 23.77 13.01
N PRO A 423 -46.76 22.79 13.25
CA PRO A 423 -45.35 22.92 12.94
C PRO A 423 -45.12 22.63 11.44
N ASN A 424 -44.24 23.41 10.80
CA ASN A 424 -43.94 23.23 9.39
C ASN A 424 -42.42 23.26 9.15
N LEU A 425 -41.83 22.07 9.08
CA LEU A 425 -40.44 21.88 8.66
C LEU A 425 -40.31 21.61 7.15
N VAL A 426 -41.44 21.42 6.44
CA VAL A 426 -41.46 20.86 5.09
C VAL A 426 -41.39 21.95 4.01
N SER A 427 -42.05 23.08 4.20
CA SER A 427 -41.99 24.21 3.26
C SER A 427 -40.59 24.81 3.10
N SER A 428 -39.75 24.62 4.11
CA SER A 428 -38.36 25.08 4.20
C SER A 428 -37.35 23.96 3.98
N LEU A 429 -37.80 22.71 3.80
CA LEU A 429 -36.93 21.54 3.65
C LEU A 429 -36.18 21.61 2.33
N THR A 430 -34.88 21.76 2.43
CA THR A 430 -33.95 21.77 1.31
C THR A 430 -32.95 20.64 1.44
N LYS A 431 -32.61 20.04 0.30
CA LYS A 431 -31.48 19.12 0.15
C LYS A 431 -30.62 19.63 -1.00
N THR A 432 -29.32 19.73 -0.78
CA THR A 432 -28.35 20.14 -1.78
C THR A 432 -27.22 19.12 -1.87
N TYR A 433 -26.44 19.19 -2.96
CA TYR A 433 -25.19 18.46 -3.09
C TYR A 433 -24.07 19.42 -3.50
N SER A 434 -22.84 19.02 -3.20
CA SER A 434 -21.62 19.61 -3.78
C SER A 434 -20.53 18.55 -3.86
N ASN A 435 -19.59 18.69 -4.80
CA ASN A 435 -18.44 17.80 -4.85
C ASN A 435 -17.38 18.28 -3.85
N ALA A 436 -16.85 17.38 -3.01
CA ALA A 436 -15.81 17.71 -2.03
C ALA A 436 -14.48 18.13 -2.69
N SER A 437 -14.27 17.83 -3.98
CA SER A 437 -13.15 18.35 -4.77
C SER A 437 -13.30 19.83 -5.15
N GLY A 438 -14.49 20.41 -4.99
CA GLY A 438 -14.85 21.77 -5.45
C GLY A 438 -15.32 21.84 -6.90
N GLY A 439 -15.36 20.73 -7.64
CA GLY A 439 -15.90 20.65 -9.00
C GLY A 439 -17.43 20.76 -9.09
N SER A 440 -17.93 21.15 -10.27
CA SER A 440 -19.37 21.13 -10.61
C SER A 440 -19.81 19.85 -11.35
N GLN A 441 -18.85 19.10 -11.89
CA GLN A 441 -19.03 17.71 -12.32
C GLN A 441 -18.87 16.78 -11.10
N VAL A 442 -19.52 15.62 -11.15
CA VAL A 442 -19.19 14.48 -10.29
C VAL A 442 -18.41 13.49 -11.15
N VAL A 443 -17.21 13.09 -10.71
CA VAL A 443 -16.39 12.07 -11.37
C VAL A 443 -16.52 10.76 -10.59
N PHE A 444 -16.36 9.61 -11.27
CA PHE A 444 -16.24 8.33 -10.58
C PHE A 444 -15.16 8.37 -9.49
N GLY A 445 -15.50 7.88 -8.30
CA GLY A 445 -14.64 7.87 -7.12
C GLY A 445 -14.67 9.14 -6.25
N ASP A 446 -15.34 10.22 -6.68
CA ASP A 446 -15.46 11.46 -5.90
C ASP A 446 -16.29 11.29 -4.60
N GLU A 447 -16.08 12.21 -3.66
CA GLU A 447 -16.94 12.38 -2.49
C GLU A 447 -17.99 13.48 -2.73
N ILE A 448 -19.26 13.10 -2.75
CA ILE A 448 -20.40 14.02 -2.78
C ILE A 448 -20.74 14.40 -1.33
N VAL A 449 -20.70 15.69 -1.02
CA VAL A 449 -21.26 16.25 0.23
C VAL A 449 -22.75 16.49 0.00
N TYR A 450 -23.61 15.81 0.76
CA TYR A 450 -25.02 16.15 0.85
C TYR A 450 -25.27 17.03 2.09
N GLU A 451 -26.04 18.10 1.92
CA GLU A 451 -26.49 18.95 3.01
C GLU A 451 -28.02 19.03 3.02
N ILE A 452 -28.61 18.98 4.21
CA ILE A 452 -30.05 19.01 4.44
C ILE A 452 -30.33 20.13 5.44
N ALA A 453 -31.23 21.05 5.12
CA ALA A 453 -31.57 22.18 5.99
C ALA A 453 -33.07 22.48 5.99
N PHE A 454 -33.59 22.88 7.14
CA PHE A 454 -34.99 23.26 7.34
C PHE A 454 -35.13 24.22 8.53
N SER A 455 -36.21 24.99 8.52
CA SER A 455 -36.64 25.87 9.62
C SER A 455 -38.11 25.64 9.94
N ASN A 456 -38.50 25.79 11.21
CA ASN A 456 -39.90 25.73 11.56
C ASN A 456 -40.61 27.04 11.18
N THR A 457 -41.30 27.01 10.04
CA THR A 457 -42.11 28.11 9.49
C THR A 457 -43.55 28.10 10.03
N GLY A 458 -43.89 27.10 10.86
CA GLY A 458 -45.21 26.91 11.45
C GLY A 458 -45.47 27.78 12.69
N THR A 459 -46.60 27.53 13.35
CA THR A 459 -47.09 28.26 14.53
C THR A 459 -46.93 27.49 15.85
N ASP A 460 -46.57 26.20 15.77
CA ASP A 460 -46.29 25.32 16.92
C ASP A 460 -44.89 24.71 16.86
N GLY A 461 -44.37 24.25 17.99
CA GLY A 461 -43.10 23.53 18.07
C GLY A 461 -43.16 22.16 17.39
N ALA A 462 -42.15 21.84 16.61
CA ALA A 462 -41.94 20.51 16.07
C ALA A 462 -41.15 19.69 17.09
N THR A 463 -41.71 18.60 17.62
CA THR A 463 -41.07 17.72 18.61
C THR A 463 -40.69 16.37 18.00
N GLY A 464 -39.73 15.67 18.61
CA GLY A 464 -39.22 14.39 18.11
C GLY A 464 -38.44 14.51 16.80
N VAL A 465 -37.91 15.69 16.47
CA VAL A 465 -37.43 16.00 15.11
C VAL A 465 -36.26 15.11 14.68
N ALA A 466 -36.50 14.34 13.63
CA ALA A 466 -35.52 13.44 13.03
C ALA A 466 -35.42 13.63 11.50
N VAL A 467 -34.24 13.36 10.96
CA VAL A 467 -33.95 13.28 9.53
C VAL A 467 -33.53 11.84 9.23
N ARG A 468 -34.00 11.26 8.13
CA ARG A 468 -33.49 9.98 7.60
C ARG A 468 -33.25 10.08 6.10
N ASP A 469 -32.07 9.63 5.66
CA ASP A 469 -31.61 9.74 4.27
C ASP A 469 -31.03 8.39 3.80
N PRO A 470 -31.75 7.63 2.94
CA PRO A 470 -31.23 6.40 2.34
C PRO A 470 -30.15 6.69 1.30
N LEU A 471 -28.97 6.09 1.46
CA LEU A 471 -27.82 6.32 0.59
C LEU A 471 -28.07 5.77 -0.83
N PRO A 472 -27.88 6.59 -1.89
CA PRO A 472 -28.11 6.17 -3.27
C PRO A 472 -27.40 4.88 -3.66
N ALA A 473 -28.00 4.13 -4.58
CA ALA A 473 -27.35 2.99 -5.22
C ALA A 473 -26.01 3.41 -5.86
N GLY A 474 -25.01 2.54 -5.77
CA GLY A 474 -23.67 2.81 -6.31
C GLY A 474 -22.86 3.89 -5.57
N THR A 475 -23.27 4.23 -4.35
CA THR A 475 -22.49 5.06 -3.42
C THR A 475 -22.27 4.35 -2.07
N GLU A 476 -21.28 4.79 -1.30
CA GLU A 476 -21.01 4.33 0.07
C GLU A 476 -20.77 5.52 1.01
N LEU A 477 -21.12 5.41 2.29
CA LEU A 477 -20.84 6.46 3.28
C LEU A 477 -19.33 6.66 3.43
N VAL A 478 -18.87 7.91 3.47
CA VAL A 478 -17.51 8.22 3.93
C VAL A 478 -17.53 8.17 5.48
N PRO A 479 -16.77 7.25 6.13
CA PRO A 479 -16.85 7.08 7.58
C PRO A 479 -16.48 8.34 8.36
N GLY A 480 -17.22 8.63 9.43
CA GLY A 480 -17.04 9.82 10.27
C GLY A 480 -17.34 11.14 9.55
N SER A 481 -18.18 11.12 8.51
CA SER A 481 -18.57 12.33 7.77
C SER A 481 -19.89 12.97 8.23
N LEU A 482 -20.60 12.34 9.17
CA LEU A 482 -21.86 12.85 9.72
C LEU A 482 -21.60 14.11 10.55
N GLU A 483 -22.38 15.18 10.33
CA GLU A 483 -22.18 16.45 11.04
C GLU A 483 -23.49 17.24 11.20
N VAL A 484 -23.74 17.74 12.41
CA VAL A 484 -24.79 18.71 12.70
C VAL A 484 -24.20 20.12 12.55
N VAL A 485 -24.28 20.67 11.34
CA VAL A 485 -23.68 21.95 10.93
C VAL A 485 -24.24 23.13 11.73
N SER A 486 -25.56 23.13 11.95
CA SER A 486 -26.23 24.08 12.85
C SER A 486 -27.47 23.47 13.48
N ASN A 487 -27.74 23.81 14.73
CA ASN A 487 -28.88 23.31 15.51
C ASN A 487 -29.49 24.50 16.29
N VAL A 488 -30.58 24.24 17.00
CA VAL A 488 -31.31 25.26 17.78
C VAL A 488 -30.52 25.77 18.99
N GLY A 489 -31.00 26.84 19.63
CA GLY A 489 -30.27 27.55 20.69
C GLY A 489 -29.85 26.66 21.87
N GLY A 490 -28.55 26.34 21.95
CA GLY A 490 -27.97 25.52 23.02
C GLY A 490 -28.02 24.00 22.80
N ALA A 491 -28.52 23.53 21.66
CA ALA A 491 -28.45 22.12 21.27
C ALA A 491 -27.07 21.76 20.66
N PRO A 492 -26.63 20.49 20.71
CA PRO A 492 -25.31 20.10 20.19
C PRO A 492 -25.13 20.30 18.68
N THR A 493 -23.89 20.56 18.26
CA THR A 493 -23.45 20.74 16.87
C THR A 493 -22.04 20.14 16.67
N GLY A 494 -21.63 20.02 15.40
CA GLY A 494 -20.31 19.50 15.00
C GLY A 494 -20.34 18.08 14.44
N GLY A 495 -19.16 17.53 14.18
CA GLY A 495 -18.99 16.16 13.67
C GLY A 495 -19.54 15.13 14.66
N GLN A 496 -20.17 14.10 14.13
CA GLN A 496 -20.83 13.00 14.83
C GLN A 496 -20.16 11.66 14.48
N THR A 497 -20.40 10.60 15.26
CA THR A 497 -19.92 9.24 14.92
C THR A 497 -20.90 8.50 14.00
N ASP A 498 -20.45 7.42 13.36
CA ASP A 498 -21.33 6.56 12.55
C ASP A 498 -22.11 5.53 13.41
N ALA A 499 -21.84 5.45 14.73
CA ALA A 499 -22.38 4.43 15.62
C ALA A 499 -23.84 4.72 16.04
N SER A 500 -24.61 3.67 16.34
CA SER A 500 -26.03 3.85 16.66
C SER A 500 -26.23 4.31 18.11
N GLY A 501 -26.55 5.59 18.26
CA GLY A 501 -27.16 6.17 19.45
C GLY A 501 -26.20 6.63 20.55
N ASP A 502 -24.91 6.84 20.25
CA ASP A 502 -23.97 7.50 21.16
C ASP A 502 -24.01 9.04 21.06
N ASP A 503 -24.20 9.59 19.86
CA ASP A 503 -24.49 11.02 19.64
C ASP A 503 -25.70 11.27 18.71
N LEU A 504 -25.86 12.48 18.15
CA LEU A 504 -27.09 12.88 17.43
C LEU A 504 -27.25 12.25 16.03
N ALA A 505 -26.25 11.55 15.50
CA ALA A 505 -26.37 10.87 14.21
C ALA A 505 -26.11 9.36 14.31
N ASP A 506 -26.44 8.61 13.25
CA ASP A 506 -25.95 7.24 13.04
C ASP A 506 -25.99 6.81 11.58
N TYR A 507 -25.31 5.70 11.28
CA TYR A 507 -25.44 4.98 10.01
C TYR A 507 -26.04 3.58 10.20
N ASP A 508 -27.27 3.40 9.74
CA ASP A 508 -27.90 2.10 9.53
C ASP A 508 -27.29 1.41 8.30
N ALA A 509 -26.23 0.63 8.52
CA ALA A 509 -25.55 -0.13 7.48
C ALA A 509 -26.42 -1.25 6.86
N ALA A 510 -27.51 -1.68 7.51
CA ALA A 510 -28.40 -2.74 7.00
C ALA A 510 -29.49 -2.17 6.08
N GLY A 511 -30.09 -1.04 6.45
CA GLY A 511 -31.01 -0.26 5.63
C GLY A 511 -30.33 0.76 4.71
N ARG A 512 -28.99 0.82 4.72
CA ARG A 512 -28.14 1.81 4.01
C ARG A 512 -28.67 3.23 4.14
N ALA A 513 -28.83 3.73 5.36
CA ALA A 513 -29.35 5.08 5.61
C ALA A 513 -28.63 5.78 6.76
N VAL A 514 -28.49 7.10 6.66
CA VAL A 514 -28.05 7.94 7.78
C VAL A 514 -29.26 8.53 8.50
N SER A 515 -29.16 8.65 9.81
CA SER A 515 -30.16 9.28 10.67
C SER A 515 -29.56 10.50 11.37
N PHE A 516 -30.33 11.56 11.59
CA PHE A 516 -29.97 12.69 12.46
C PHE A 516 -31.13 13.05 13.39
N ARG A 517 -30.82 13.47 14.62
CA ARG A 517 -31.79 13.79 15.68
C ARG A 517 -31.48 15.19 16.21
N VAL A 518 -32.35 16.16 15.93
CA VAL A 518 -32.04 17.60 16.11
C VAL A 518 -33.10 18.32 16.93
N GLY A 519 -32.83 19.56 17.32
CA GLY A 519 -33.66 20.32 18.25
C GLY A 519 -33.18 20.25 19.70
N SER A 520 -33.83 21.04 20.56
CA SER A 520 -33.52 21.18 21.98
C SER A 520 -33.92 19.91 22.73
N GLY A 521 -33.03 19.40 23.58
CA GLY A 521 -33.22 18.13 24.27
C GLY A 521 -33.05 16.88 23.41
N ALA A 522 -32.57 17.00 22.17
CA ALA A 522 -32.24 15.84 21.33
C ALA A 522 -31.15 14.95 21.95
N THR A 523 -31.22 13.67 21.65
CA THR A 523 -30.31 12.60 22.12
C THR A 523 -30.10 11.58 21.01
N GLY A 524 -29.13 10.67 21.15
CA GLY A 524 -28.88 9.65 20.14
C GLY A 524 -30.00 8.63 19.89
N SER A 525 -31.03 8.58 20.74
CA SER A 525 -32.21 7.74 20.51
C SER A 525 -33.50 8.53 20.23
N ALA A 526 -33.55 9.84 20.46
CA ALA A 526 -34.75 10.66 20.28
C ALA A 526 -34.44 12.08 19.77
N GLY A 527 -35.20 12.53 18.76
CA GLY A 527 -35.20 13.92 18.31
C GLY A 527 -35.75 14.89 19.34
N GLY A 528 -35.33 16.15 19.26
CA GLY A 528 -35.68 17.22 20.19
C GLY A 528 -36.82 18.11 19.71
N LEU A 529 -36.91 19.30 20.32
CA LEU A 529 -37.87 20.36 20.00
C LEU A 529 -37.25 21.46 19.13
N ILE A 530 -37.96 21.89 18.09
CA ILE A 530 -37.64 23.08 17.28
C ILE A 530 -38.85 24.02 17.30
N VAL A 531 -38.75 25.18 17.96
CA VAL A 531 -39.88 26.14 18.03
C VAL A 531 -39.95 27.02 16.77
N PRO A 532 -41.10 27.67 16.49
CA PRO A 532 -41.23 28.56 15.35
C PRO A 532 -40.09 29.58 15.20
N GLY A 533 -39.58 29.72 13.98
CA GLY A 533 -38.42 30.57 13.65
C GLY A 533 -37.05 29.90 13.84
N GLU A 534 -36.95 28.79 14.58
CA GLU A 534 -35.69 28.04 14.72
C GLU A 534 -35.40 27.14 13.50
N ALA A 535 -34.15 26.70 13.35
CA ALA A 535 -33.68 25.94 12.20
C ALA A 535 -32.60 24.90 12.57
N ALA A 536 -32.47 23.89 11.70
CA ALA A 536 -31.39 22.90 11.76
C ALA A 536 -30.78 22.67 10.37
N ARG A 537 -29.50 22.27 10.36
CA ARG A 537 -28.73 21.92 9.16
C ARG A 537 -27.80 20.76 9.49
N VAL A 538 -27.85 19.71 8.69
CA VAL A 538 -27.04 18.51 8.83
C VAL A 538 -26.36 18.19 7.50
N ARG A 539 -25.18 17.57 7.54
CA ARG A 539 -24.47 17.11 6.34
C ARG A 539 -23.82 15.76 6.56
N PHE A 540 -23.55 15.09 5.45
CA PHE A 540 -22.75 13.87 5.38
C PHE A 540 -22.11 13.76 4.00
N LYS A 541 -21.19 12.81 3.82
CA LYS A 541 -20.56 12.53 2.54
C LYS A 541 -20.80 11.10 2.07
N VAL A 542 -21.00 10.92 0.77
CA VAL A 542 -20.90 9.60 0.13
C VAL A 542 -19.81 9.59 -0.93
N ARG A 543 -19.14 8.47 -1.12
CA ARG A 543 -18.22 8.22 -2.23
C ARG A 543 -18.96 7.52 -3.36
N VAL A 544 -18.72 7.91 -4.61
CA VAL A 544 -19.22 7.18 -5.80
C VAL A 544 -18.37 5.92 -6.00
N THR A 545 -19.00 4.74 -6.02
CA THR A 545 -18.30 3.44 -6.05
C THR A 545 -18.74 2.49 -7.17
N ASP A 546 -19.88 2.71 -7.81
CA ASP A 546 -20.33 1.88 -8.94
C ASP A 546 -19.92 2.46 -10.31
N PRO A 547 -19.07 1.77 -11.10
CA PRO A 547 -18.63 2.23 -12.42
C PRO A 547 -19.76 2.23 -13.48
N GLN A 548 -20.92 1.64 -13.21
CA GLN A 548 -22.09 1.67 -14.10
C GLN A 548 -22.85 3.01 -14.05
N LEU A 549 -22.59 3.87 -13.06
CA LEU A 549 -23.21 5.20 -12.97
C LEU A 549 -22.71 6.20 -14.04
N ALA A 550 -21.72 5.82 -14.85
CA ALA A 550 -21.20 6.66 -15.93
C ALA A 550 -22.31 7.20 -16.86
N ASN A 551 -22.34 8.52 -17.04
CA ASN A 551 -23.35 9.30 -17.76
C ASN A 551 -24.77 9.30 -17.12
N GLN A 552 -24.92 8.86 -15.86
CA GLN A 552 -26.17 8.91 -15.10
C GLN A 552 -26.07 9.93 -13.95
N SER A 553 -27.16 10.63 -13.64
CA SER A 553 -27.28 11.44 -12.42
C SER A 553 -27.57 10.55 -11.20
N ILE A 554 -27.08 10.95 -10.03
CA ILE A 554 -27.35 10.29 -8.75
C ILE A 554 -28.45 11.08 -8.03
N GLY A 555 -29.66 10.54 -8.05
CA GLY A 555 -30.78 11.03 -7.24
C GLY A 555 -30.64 10.61 -5.78
N ASN A 556 -30.83 11.56 -4.86
CA ASN A 556 -30.93 11.28 -3.43
C ASN A 556 -32.10 12.05 -2.80
N THR A 557 -32.86 11.39 -1.91
CA THR A 557 -34.05 11.94 -1.24
C THR A 557 -33.94 11.83 0.29
N ALA A 558 -33.84 12.98 0.95
CA ALA A 558 -33.96 13.10 2.39
C ALA A 558 -35.43 13.04 2.82
N SER A 559 -35.68 12.55 4.04
CA SER A 559 -36.95 12.70 4.75
C SER A 559 -36.74 13.39 6.10
N VAL A 560 -37.67 14.27 6.49
CA VAL A 560 -37.76 14.82 7.86
C VAL A 560 -39.07 14.35 8.50
N SER A 561 -39.04 14.02 9.78
CA SER A 561 -40.23 13.64 10.56
C SER A 561 -40.27 14.32 11.93
N TYR A 562 -41.48 14.61 12.41
CA TYR A 562 -41.75 15.34 13.64
C TYR A 562 -43.22 15.19 14.08
N SER A 563 -43.54 15.56 15.31
CA SER A 563 -44.91 15.68 15.83
C SER A 563 -45.18 17.12 16.32
N GLU A 564 -46.45 17.46 16.52
CA GLU A 564 -46.84 18.73 17.14
C GLU A 564 -46.54 18.76 18.64
N GLN A 565 -46.01 19.87 19.16
CA GLN A 565 -45.69 20.00 20.58
C GLN A 565 -46.95 20.05 21.46
N THR A 566 -47.99 20.76 21.02
CA THR A 566 -49.16 21.10 21.86
C THR A 566 -50.34 20.14 21.69
N ASN A 567 -50.44 19.46 20.55
CA ASN A 567 -51.45 18.45 20.27
C ASN A 567 -50.84 17.35 19.38
N PRO A 568 -49.96 16.48 19.91
CA PRO A 568 -49.33 15.44 19.12
C PRO A 568 -50.37 14.54 18.44
N GLY A 569 -50.31 14.44 17.12
CA GLY A 569 -51.08 13.46 16.37
C GLY A 569 -50.70 12.01 16.71
N PRO A 570 -51.54 11.02 16.37
CA PRO A 570 -51.19 9.60 16.52
C PRO A 570 -50.02 9.19 15.59
N ASP A 571 -49.87 9.89 14.46
CA ASP A 571 -48.84 9.65 13.45
C ASP A 571 -47.91 10.87 13.36
N PRO A 572 -46.59 10.69 13.23
CA PRO A 572 -45.66 11.80 13.01
C PRO A 572 -45.84 12.37 11.60
N ARG A 573 -45.87 13.70 11.51
CA ARG A 573 -45.82 14.46 10.25
C ARG A 573 -44.42 14.39 9.66
N GLY A 574 -44.31 14.74 8.38
CA GLY A 574 -43.02 14.78 7.70
C GLY A 574 -43.13 15.21 6.24
N GLY A 575 -41.98 15.22 5.58
CA GLY A 575 -41.86 15.54 4.16
C GLY A 575 -40.49 15.16 3.61
N THR A 576 -40.32 15.27 2.31
CA THR A 576 -39.12 14.82 1.60
C THR A 576 -38.53 15.90 0.69
N ALA A 577 -37.21 15.97 0.62
CA ALA A 577 -36.50 16.81 -0.36
C ALA A 577 -35.51 15.97 -1.17
N THR A 578 -35.63 16.07 -2.49
CA THR A 578 -34.82 15.33 -3.46
C THR A 578 -33.80 16.26 -4.13
N VAL A 579 -32.61 15.75 -4.41
CA VAL A 579 -31.61 16.42 -5.25
C VAL A 579 -31.00 15.43 -6.23
N GLU A 580 -30.74 15.88 -7.45
CA GLU A 580 -30.03 15.14 -8.51
C GLU A 580 -28.63 15.73 -8.69
N THR A 581 -27.61 14.88 -8.83
CA THR A 581 -26.27 15.36 -9.21
C THR A 581 -26.18 15.73 -10.70
N SER A 582 -25.12 16.43 -11.09
CA SER A 582 -24.62 16.35 -12.46
C SER A 582 -24.31 14.88 -12.82
N PRO A 583 -24.46 14.46 -14.09
CA PRO A 583 -24.16 13.09 -14.50
C PRO A 583 -22.73 12.69 -14.16
N VAL A 584 -22.53 11.48 -13.65
CA VAL A 584 -21.19 11.00 -13.26
C VAL A 584 -20.33 10.83 -14.52
N THR A 585 -19.23 11.55 -14.61
CA THR A 585 -18.21 11.30 -15.65
C THR A 585 -17.30 10.15 -15.22
N SER A 586 -16.90 9.30 -16.16
CA SER A 586 -15.89 8.27 -15.88
C SER A 586 -14.54 8.91 -15.55
N ARG A 587 -13.76 8.30 -14.66
CA ARG A 587 -12.34 8.57 -14.51
C ARG A 587 -11.55 7.63 -15.41
N ILE A 588 -10.80 8.18 -16.36
CA ILE A 588 -9.71 7.46 -17.03
C ILE A 588 -8.39 7.86 -16.37
N ASP A 589 -7.46 6.91 -16.29
CA ASP A 589 -6.19 7.01 -15.57
C ASP A 589 -5.20 6.14 -16.35
N ALA A 590 -4.35 6.78 -17.17
CA ALA A 590 -3.38 6.12 -18.03
C ALA A 590 -2.03 6.05 -17.32
N VAL A 591 -1.41 4.87 -17.29
CA VAL A 591 -0.28 4.60 -16.38
C VAL A 591 0.97 4.25 -17.18
N ASP A 592 2.08 4.97 -16.93
CA ASP A 592 3.37 4.72 -17.59
C ASP A 592 3.75 3.21 -17.60
N ASP A 593 4.26 2.76 -18.75
CA ASP A 593 4.53 1.37 -19.10
C ASP A 593 6.05 1.07 -19.12
N PRO A 594 6.67 0.71 -17.98
CA PRO A 594 8.07 0.31 -17.92
C PRO A 594 8.25 -1.19 -18.26
N TYR A 595 8.59 -1.48 -19.52
CA TYR A 595 9.01 -2.82 -19.95
C TYR A 595 10.43 -3.12 -19.45
N ALA A 596 10.52 -3.51 -18.19
CA ALA A 596 11.77 -3.65 -17.42
C ALA A 596 12.68 -4.80 -17.86
N THR A 597 12.20 -5.74 -18.69
CA THR A 597 13.02 -6.77 -19.34
C THR A 597 13.51 -6.26 -20.69
N PRO A 598 14.83 -6.08 -20.89
CA PRO A 598 15.34 -5.61 -22.18
C PRO A 598 15.08 -6.62 -23.30
N VAL A 599 14.94 -6.11 -24.52
CA VAL A 599 14.82 -6.93 -25.74
C VAL A 599 16.20 -7.09 -26.38
N ILE A 600 16.59 -8.31 -26.76
CA ILE A 600 17.82 -8.53 -27.53
C ILE A 600 17.57 -8.14 -28.99
N SER A 601 18.37 -7.21 -29.53
CA SER A 601 18.28 -6.65 -30.88
C SER A 601 18.06 -7.72 -31.95
N SER A 602 18.91 -8.74 -31.99
CA SER A 602 18.91 -9.81 -32.99
C SER A 602 17.64 -10.69 -32.97
N ALA A 603 16.92 -10.74 -31.85
CA ALA A 603 15.68 -11.51 -31.69
C ALA A 603 14.40 -10.67 -31.83
N GLY A 604 14.42 -9.40 -31.40
CA GLY A 604 13.23 -8.58 -31.24
C GLY A 604 12.22 -9.15 -30.24
N ASN A 605 11.02 -8.59 -30.20
CA ASN A 605 9.86 -9.19 -29.54
C ASN A 605 8.56 -8.72 -30.20
N ALA A 606 7.78 -9.66 -30.75
CA ALA A 606 6.51 -9.35 -31.42
C ALA A 606 5.36 -8.97 -30.46
N ASN A 607 5.49 -9.23 -29.15
CA ASN A 607 4.53 -8.82 -28.12
C ASN A 607 5.22 -8.70 -26.76
N LEU A 608 5.55 -7.47 -26.35
CA LEU A 608 6.07 -7.16 -25.02
C LEU A 608 4.98 -7.19 -23.94
N GLY A 609 3.76 -6.87 -24.34
CA GLY A 609 2.59 -6.67 -23.49
C GLY A 609 1.61 -5.72 -24.19
N SER A 610 0.45 -5.50 -23.56
CA SER A 610 -0.49 -4.45 -23.95
C SER A 610 -0.51 -3.37 -22.87
N VAL A 611 -0.49 -2.11 -23.29
CA VAL A 611 -0.55 -0.95 -22.37
C VAL A 611 -1.79 -1.00 -21.47
N PHE A 612 -2.93 -1.51 -21.97
CA PHE A 612 -4.19 -1.63 -21.23
C PHE A 612 -4.16 -2.51 -19.96
N ALA A 613 -3.02 -3.13 -19.64
CA ALA A 613 -2.86 -4.06 -18.50
C ALA A 613 -2.71 -3.37 -17.13
N ASN A 614 -2.18 -2.13 -17.08
CA ASN A 614 -2.07 -1.32 -15.86
C ASN A 614 -3.17 -0.24 -15.79
N ASP A 615 -3.46 0.41 -16.92
CA ASP A 615 -4.46 1.47 -17.16
C ASP A 615 -5.83 1.20 -16.54
N ARG A 616 -6.53 2.29 -16.17
CA ARG A 616 -7.86 2.22 -15.56
C ARG A 616 -8.93 3.08 -16.22
N LEU A 617 -10.13 2.51 -16.26
CA LEU A 617 -11.39 3.21 -16.48
C LEU A 617 -12.33 2.87 -15.31
N ASN A 618 -12.66 3.86 -14.49
CA ASN A 618 -13.44 3.71 -13.25
C ASN A 618 -12.86 2.63 -12.31
N ASP A 619 -11.55 2.70 -12.06
CA ASP A 619 -10.72 1.75 -11.28
C ASP A 619 -10.72 0.28 -11.75
N GLN A 620 -11.47 -0.06 -12.81
CA GLN A 620 -11.36 -1.32 -13.52
C GLN A 620 -10.25 -1.25 -14.58
N VAL A 621 -9.58 -2.38 -14.84
CA VAL A 621 -8.59 -2.50 -15.92
C VAL A 621 -9.26 -2.18 -17.26
N VAL A 622 -8.56 -1.45 -18.14
CA VAL A 622 -9.10 -1.01 -19.43
C VAL A 622 -9.51 -2.19 -20.32
N ASP A 623 -10.79 -2.17 -20.73
CA ASP A 623 -11.31 -3.01 -21.81
C ASP A 623 -11.12 -2.26 -23.14
N ALA A 624 -10.34 -2.83 -24.05
CA ALA A 624 -10.06 -2.26 -25.37
C ALA A 624 -11.33 -1.95 -26.20
N SER A 625 -12.47 -2.60 -25.91
CA SER A 625 -13.75 -2.32 -26.57
C SER A 625 -14.45 -1.05 -26.05
N ARG A 626 -14.01 -0.50 -24.92
CA ARG A 626 -14.58 0.71 -24.28
C ARG A 626 -13.77 1.98 -24.51
N VAL A 627 -12.60 1.87 -25.13
CA VAL A 627 -11.66 2.98 -25.31
C VAL A 627 -11.21 3.11 -26.76
N THR A 628 -10.52 4.20 -27.07
CA THR A 628 -9.71 4.35 -28.29
C THR A 628 -8.31 4.79 -27.90
N ALA A 629 -7.31 3.96 -28.14
CA ALA A 629 -5.92 4.36 -28.02
C ALA A 629 -5.41 5.06 -29.29
N SER A 630 -4.40 5.90 -29.14
CA SER A 630 -3.73 6.59 -30.25
C SER A 630 -2.28 6.93 -29.89
N LEU A 631 -1.42 7.04 -30.89
CA LEU A 631 -0.03 7.45 -30.71
C LEU A 631 0.07 8.98 -30.59
N VAL A 632 0.76 9.49 -29.58
CA VAL A 632 1.05 10.92 -29.44
C VAL A 632 2.43 11.22 -30.05
N GLY A 633 2.44 11.55 -31.34
CA GLY A 633 3.65 11.88 -32.09
C GLY A 633 4.08 10.78 -33.07
N THR A 634 5.33 10.35 -33.00
CA THR A 634 5.95 9.40 -33.94
C THR A 634 6.64 8.26 -33.20
N LEU A 635 6.42 7.01 -33.64
CA LEU A 635 7.12 5.84 -33.13
C LEU A 635 8.61 5.89 -33.50
N PRO A 636 9.52 5.52 -32.59
CA PRO A 636 10.91 5.28 -32.93
C PRO A 636 11.07 4.13 -33.94
N THR A 637 12.06 4.22 -34.83
CA THR A 637 12.38 3.16 -35.79
C THR A 637 12.66 1.84 -35.08
N GLY A 638 11.99 0.77 -35.53
CA GLY A 638 12.08 -0.57 -34.93
C GLY A 638 11.02 -0.87 -33.87
N ILE A 639 10.34 0.14 -33.33
CA ILE A 639 9.27 -0.03 -32.33
C ILE A 639 7.89 -0.03 -33.02
N GLY A 640 7.03 -0.97 -32.66
CA GLY A 640 5.65 -1.07 -33.14
C GLY A 640 4.64 -0.98 -32.00
N PHE A 641 3.52 -0.30 -32.26
CA PHE A 641 2.38 -0.17 -31.35
C PHE A 641 1.09 -0.42 -32.14
N ASP A 642 0.22 -1.31 -31.66
CA ASP A 642 -1.12 -1.55 -32.21
C ASP A 642 -2.19 -0.87 -31.32
N PRO A 643 -2.79 0.26 -31.73
CA PRO A 643 -3.80 0.94 -30.92
C PRO A 643 -5.11 0.18 -30.74
N ALA A 644 -5.38 -0.89 -31.51
CA ALA A 644 -6.59 -1.69 -31.38
C ALA A 644 -6.47 -2.78 -30.28
N THR A 645 -5.25 -3.21 -29.96
CA THR A 645 -4.98 -4.22 -28.90
C THR A 645 -4.12 -3.67 -27.76
N GLY A 646 -3.57 -2.46 -27.91
CA GLY A 646 -2.60 -1.85 -27.01
C GLY A 646 -1.19 -2.47 -27.09
N VAL A 647 -0.96 -3.43 -27.98
CA VAL A 647 0.26 -4.26 -27.98
C VAL A 647 1.50 -3.46 -28.40
N VAL A 648 2.55 -3.55 -27.59
CA VAL A 648 3.89 -3.01 -27.88
C VAL A 648 4.79 -4.12 -28.43
N SER A 649 5.64 -3.77 -29.40
CA SER A 649 6.54 -4.70 -30.10
C SER A 649 7.85 -4.04 -30.50
N VAL A 650 8.88 -4.87 -30.73
CA VAL A 650 10.23 -4.49 -31.18
C VAL A 650 10.63 -5.41 -32.33
N ALA A 651 11.04 -4.85 -33.46
CA ALA A 651 11.50 -5.61 -34.61
C ALA A 651 12.91 -6.19 -34.38
N PRO A 652 13.22 -7.39 -34.94
CA PRO A 652 14.60 -7.87 -35.01
C PRO A 652 15.50 -6.87 -35.76
N GLY A 653 16.72 -6.66 -35.26
CA GLY A 653 17.66 -5.66 -35.78
C GLY A 653 17.35 -4.22 -35.35
N THR A 654 16.56 -4.01 -34.29
CA THR A 654 16.40 -2.67 -33.69
C THR A 654 17.66 -2.30 -32.91
N ASN A 655 18.26 -1.15 -33.21
CA ASN A 655 19.52 -0.71 -32.61
C ASN A 655 19.49 -0.77 -31.06
N PRO A 656 20.59 -1.15 -30.39
CA PRO A 656 20.67 -1.09 -28.93
C PRO A 656 20.49 0.34 -28.38
N GLY A 657 19.70 0.50 -27.33
CA GLY A 657 19.44 1.78 -26.69
C GLY A 657 18.15 1.83 -25.84
N PRO A 658 17.92 2.93 -25.11
CA PRO A 658 16.64 3.24 -24.48
C PRO A 658 15.64 3.79 -25.50
N TYR A 659 14.39 3.36 -25.40
CA TYR A 659 13.30 3.76 -26.27
C TYR A 659 12.09 4.19 -25.43
N SER A 660 11.41 5.26 -25.86
CA SER A 660 10.12 5.66 -25.31
C SER A 660 9.22 6.30 -26.36
N PHE A 661 7.91 6.24 -26.12
CA PHE A 661 6.90 7.00 -26.85
C PHE A 661 5.69 7.23 -25.94
N VAL A 662 4.90 8.26 -26.25
CA VAL A 662 3.66 8.57 -25.52
C VAL A 662 2.46 8.05 -26.31
N TYR A 663 1.51 7.43 -25.63
CA TYR A 663 0.20 7.11 -26.16
C TYR A 663 -0.89 7.86 -25.38
N ARG A 664 -2.03 8.03 -26.03
CA ARG A 664 -3.26 8.60 -25.45
C ARG A 664 -4.34 7.54 -25.47
N ILE A 665 -5.06 7.38 -24.36
CA ILE A 665 -6.32 6.65 -24.33
C ILE A 665 -7.45 7.65 -24.12
N CYS A 666 -8.52 7.51 -24.89
CA CYS A 666 -9.79 8.21 -24.65
C CYS A 666 -10.92 7.20 -24.41
N GLU A 667 -11.88 7.53 -23.56
CA GLU A 667 -13.12 6.75 -23.40
C GLU A 667 -13.98 6.85 -24.67
N GLN A 668 -14.37 5.72 -25.26
CA GLN A 668 -15.11 5.72 -26.52
C GLN A 668 -16.53 6.31 -26.37
N ALA A 669 -17.13 6.19 -25.18
CA ALA A 669 -18.41 6.81 -24.84
C ALA A 669 -18.31 8.32 -24.57
N SER A 670 -17.12 8.85 -24.27
CA SER A 670 -16.88 10.26 -24.01
C SER A 670 -15.50 10.68 -24.55
N PRO A 671 -15.35 10.95 -25.87
CA PRO A 671 -14.04 11.15 -26.51
C PRO A 671 -13.25 12.41 -26.09
N ALA A 672 -13.73 13.17 -25.11
CA ALA A 672 -13.00 14.25 -24.44
C ALA A 672 -12.38 13.81 -23.10
N ASN A 673 -12.80 12.66 -22.57
CA ASN A 673 -12.24 12.01 -21.39
C ASN A 673 -11.02 11.19 -21.84
N CYS A 674 -9.84 11.79 -21.78
CA CYS A 674 -8.60 11.19 -22.24
C CYS A 674 -7.45 11.44 -21.27
N ASP A 675 -6.47 10.54 -21.27
CA ASP A 675 -5.21 10.68 -20.52
C ASP A 675 -4.02 10.16 -21.34
N ASP A 676 -2.80 10.61 -21.01
CA ASP A 676 -1.55 10.38 -21.74
C ASP A 676 -0.52 9.64 -20.87
N ALA A 677 0.03 8.53 -21.37
CA ALA A 677 1.03 7.73 -20.66
C ALA A 677 2.22 7.33 -21.56
N THR A 678 3.35 7.02 -20.93
CA THR A 678 4.64 6.80 -21.57
C THR A 678 5.02 5.32 -21.56
N VAL A 679 5.15 4.72 -22.74
CA VAL A 679 5.87 3.45 -22.90
C VAL A 679 7.37 3.72 -22.78
N SER A 680 8.07 2.93 -21.96
CA SER A 680 9.52 2.94 -21.86
C SER A 680 10.08 1.52 -21.88
N LEU A 681 11.11 1.30 -22.71
CA LEU A 681 11.75 -0.01 -22.89
C LEU A 681 13.24 0.17 -23.21
N THR A 682 14.01 -0.92 -23.12
CA THR A 682 15.40 -0.94 -23.58
C THR A 682 15.62 -2.09 -24.56
N VAL A 683 16.40 -1.81 -25.60
CA VAL A 683 16.94 -2.82 -26.52
C VAL A 683 18.43 -2.96 -26.22
N GLN A 684 18.94 -4.19 -26.17
CA GLN A 684 20.35 -4.51 -25.94
C GLN A 684 20.95 -5.19 -27.18
N ALA A 685 22.26 -5.10 -27.34
CA ALA A 685 22.99 -5.94 -28.29
C ALA A 685 22.89 -7.42 -27.88
N SER A 686 23.26 -8.34 -28.78
CA SER A 686 23.59 -9.71 -28.34
C SER A 686 24.79 -9.67 -27.41
N GLU A 687 24.81 -10.49 -26.35
CA GLU A 687 25.99 -10.61 -25.49
C GLU A 687 27.04 -11.50 -26.17
N ILE A 688 28.16 -10.92 -26.64
CA ILE A 688 29.37 -11.70 -26.94
C ILE A 688 30.19 -11.79 -25.66
N VAL A 689 30.71 -12.99 -25.37
CA VAL A 689 31.72 -13.22 -24.35
C VAL A 689 32.87 -13.98 -24.99
N ALA A 690 33.98 -13.28 -25.25
CA ALA A 690 35.25 -13.88 -25.62
C ALA A 690 36.03 -14.21 -24.33
N ASN A 691 36.58 -15.42 -24.20
CA ASN A 691 37.23 -15.89 -22.98
C ASN A 691 38.71 -16.22 -23.22
N ASP A 692 39.60 -15.80 -22.33
CA ASP A 692 41.04 -16.04 -22.48
C ASP A 692 41.38 -17.53 -22.70
N ASP A 693 42.03 -17.81 -23.83
CA ASP A 693 42.52 -19.12 -24.22
C ASP A 693 43.85 -19.42 -23.56
N SER A 694 43.98 -20.63 -22.99
CA SER A 694 45.26 -21.09 -22.47
C SER A 694 45.49 -22.58 -22.71
N ASN A 695 46.70 -22.93 -23.17
CA ASN A 695 47.21 -24.29 -23.05
C ASN A 695 48.30 -24.33 -21.95
N PRO A 696 48.04 -25.02 -20.82
CA PRO A 696 48.98 -25.12 -19.71
C PRO A 696 50.08 -26.17 -19.90
N VAL A 697 50.07 -26.93 -21.01
CA VAL A 697 51.09 -27.95 -21.31
C VAL A 697 52.15 -27.35 -22.25
N PRO A 698 53.42 -27.20 -21.85
CA PRO A 698 54.45 -26.67 -22.73
C PRO A 698 54.62 -27.48 -24.01
N VAL A 699 54.80 -26.77 -25.13
CA VAL A 699 55.14 -27.37 -26.42
C VAL A 699 56.66 -27.53 -26.49
N ILE A 700 57.16 -28.75 -26.71
CA ILE A 700 58.61 -28.94 -26.90
C ILE A 700 59.03 -28.37 -28.26
N SER A 701 60.03 -27.47 -28.25
CA SER A 701 60.45 -26.67 -29.42
C SER A 701 60.79 -27.54 -30.63
N SER A 702 61.49 -28.65 -30.43
CA SER A 702 61.88 -29.61 -31.48
C SER A 702 60.72 -30.47 -32.02
N GLN A 703 59.53 -30.41 -31.41
CA GLN A 703 58.36 -31.22 -31.78
C GLN A 703 57.19 -30.41 -32.34
N GLY A 704 56.96 -29.19 -31.84
CA GLY A 704 55.80 -28.37 -32.20
C GLY A 704 54.46 -28.94 -31.73
N ASN A 705 53.35 -28.31 -32.11
CA ASN A 705 51.99 -28.80 -31.83
C ASN A 705 50.99 -28.30 -32.90
N PRO A 706 50.38 -29.18 -33.72
CA PRO A 706 49.47 -28.80 -34.80
C PRO A 706 48.02 -28.52 -34.36
N SER A 707 47.74 -28.37 -33.06
CA SER A 707 46.46 -27.84 -32.52
C SER A 707 46.64 -27.56 -31.01
N VAL A 708 47.31 -26.46 -30.66
CA VAL A 708 47.67 -26.15 -29.27
C VAL A 708 46.46 -25.69 -28.44
N VAL A 709 45.54 -24.92 -29.02
CA VAL A 709 44.27 -24.46 -28.43
C VAL A 709 43.30 -24.00 -29.55
N ASN A 710 42.05 -23.64 -29.24
CA ASN A 710 41.03 -23.29 -30.24
C ASN A 710 40.18 -22.06 -29.83
N LEU A 711 40.31 -20.96 -30.59
CA LEU A 711 39.72 -19.63 -30.33
C LEU A 711 38.20 -19.51 -30.62
N TYR A 712 37.48 -20.62 -30.46
CA TYR A 712 36.02 -20.73 -30.44
C TYR A 712 35.54 -21.66 -29.30
N GLY A 713 36.45 -22.24 -28.52
CA GLY A 713 36.18 -23.41 -27.67
C GLY A 713 35.51 -23.11 -26.34
N ASN A 714 35.62 -21.87 -25.87
CA ASN A 714 35.17 -21.36 -24.57
C ASN A 714 34.30 -20.09 -24.71
N ASP A 715 34.16 -19.52 -25.91
CA ASP A 715 33.43 -18.28 -26.19
C ASP A 715 31.93 -18.51 -26.41
N SER A 716 31.14 -17.44 -26.25
CA SER A 716 29.70 -17.51 -26.52
C SER A 716 29.10 -16.25 -27.13
N LEU A 717 28.01 -16.44 -27.87
CA LEU A 717 27.06 -15.41 -28.33
C LEU A 717 25.69 -15.74 -27.69
N ASN A 718 25.17 -14.85 -26.85
CA ASN A 718 23.98 -15.04 -26.03
C ASN A 718 23.99 -16.37 -25.23
N GLY A 719 25.17 -16.78 -24.74
CA GLY A 719 25.39 -18.05 -24.03
C GLY A 719 25.36 -19.32 -24.90
N GLY A 720 25.17 -19.20 -26.22
CA GLY A 720 25.37 -20.29 -27.18
C GLY A 720 26.79 -20.26 -27.78
N ALA A 721 27.32 -21.40 -28.20
CA ALA A 721 28.67 -21.47 -28.77
C ALA A 721 28.82 -20.62 -30.04
N VAL A 722 29.95 -19.91 -30.14
CA VAL A 722 30.31 -19.15 -31.34
C VAL A 722 30.68 -20.08 -32.50
N ASN A 723 30.54 -19.59 -33.73
CA ASN A 723 30.95 -20.26 -34.96
C ASN A 723 31.00 -19.26 -36.13
N THR A 724 31.60 -19.67 -37.25
CA THR A 724 31.74 -18.85 -38.47
C THR A 724 30.43 -18.45 -39.16
N GLY A 725 29.27 -18.92 -38.67
CA GLY A 725 27.94 -18.48 -39.10
C GLY A 725 27.31 -17.41 -38.21
N ASN A 726 27.85 -17.13 -37.01
CA ASN A 726 27.33 -16.10 -36.11
C ASN A 726 28.38 -15.08 -35.62
N VAL A 727 29.68 -15.38 -35.69
CA VAL A 727 30.78 -14.42 -35.44
C VAL A 727 31.84 -14.42 -36.54
N VAL A 728 32.58 -13.32 -36.63
CA VAL A 728 33.79 -13.15 -37.44
C VAL A 728 35.01 -13.07 -36.51
N LEU A 729 35.99 -13.94 -36.72
CA LEU A 729 37.27 -13.94 -35.98
C LEU A 729 38.31 -13.08 -36.68
N SER A 730 38.97 -12.19 -35.92
CA SER A 730 40.11 -11.39 -36.34
C SER A 730 41.30 -11.61 -35.40
N VAL A 731 42.48 -11.94 -35.96
CA VAL A 731 43.68 -12.31 -35.20
C VAL A 731 44.95 -12.04 -36.01
N THR A 732 46.09 -11.84 -35.35
CA THR A 732 47.41 -11.71 -36.01
C THR A 732 48.48 -12.44 -35.17
N PRO A 733 48.80 -13.71 -35.50
CA PRO A 733 49.72 -14.52 -34.69
C PRO A 733 51.21 -14.13 -34.89
N PRO A 734 52.08 -14.37 -33.88
CA PRO A 734 53.53 -14.24 -34.01
C PRO A 734 54.16 -15.24 -34.99
N ALA A 735 55.39 -14.97 -35.43
CA ALA A 735 56.15 -15.88 -36.28
C ALA A 735 56.38 -17.26 -35.60
N GLY A 736 56.23 -18.34 -36.38
CA GLY A 736 56.22 -19.73 -35.89
C GLY A 736 54.82 -20.25 -35.53
N ILE A 737 53.83 -19.37 -35.41
CA ILE A 737 52.45 -19.69 -35.05
C ILE A 737 51.52 -19.37 -36.22
N THR A 738 50.47 -20.18 -36.39
CA THR A 738 49.36 -19.91 -37.32
C THR A 738 48.02 -20.12 -36.60
N VAL A 739 46.96 -19.50 -37.12
CA VAL A 739 45.57 -19.74 -36.67
C VAL A 739 44.73 -20.01 -37.92
N ASP A 740 43.89 -21.04 -37.87
CA ASP A 740 42.90 -21.32 -38.91
C ASP A 740 41.56 -20.64 -38.57
N PRO A 741 41.14 -19.58 -39.29
CA PRO A 741 39.88 -18.89 -39.03
C PRO A 741 38.63 -19.72 -39.38
N ALA A 742 38.76 -20.85 -40.09
CA ALA A 742 37.63 -21.73 -40.37
C ALA A 742 37.30 -22.68 -39.20
N THR A 743 38.27 -22.95 -38.32
CA THR A 743 38.13 -23.92 -37.22
C THR A 743 38.47 -23.37 -35.84
N GLY A 744 39.13 -22.20 -35.75
CA GLY A 744 39.64 -21.60 -34.51
C GLY A 744 40.99 -22.16 -34.06
N ALA A 745 41.52 -23.20 -34.70
CA ALA A 745 42.71 -23.92 -34.23
C ALA A 745 44.01 -23.10 -34.35
N VAL A 746 44.77 -23.04 -33.25
CA VAL A 746 46.09 -22.41 -33.17
C VAL A 746 47.18 -23.48 -33.30
N ASN A 747 48.17 -23.26 -34.16
CA ASN A 747 49.19 -24.27 -34.50
C ASN A 747 50.61 -23.71 -34.31
N VAL A 748 51.49 -24.48 -33.67
CA VAL A 748 52.89 -24.15 -33.36
C VAL A 748 53.83 -25.04 -34.19
N ALA A 749 54.72 -24.43 -34.98
CA ALA A 749 55.65 -25.18 -35.82
C ALA A 749 56.83 -25.80 -35.01
N PRO A 750 57.39 -26.95 -35.42
CA PRO A 750 58.69 -27.40 -34.92
C PRO A 750 59.78 -26.37 -35.23
N GLY A 751 60.72 -26.18 -34.30
CA GLY A 751 61.72 -25.11 -34.36
C GLY A 751 61.22 -23.74 -33.93
N THR A 752 59.99 -23.63 -33.38
CA THR A 752 59.56 -22.41 -32.69
C THR A 752 60.45 -22.18 -31.46
N PRO A 753 61.04 -20.98 -31.26
CA PRO A 753 61.91 -20.71 -30.12
C PRO A 753 61.25 -20.97 -28.76
N PRO A 754 61.98 -21.46 -27.75
CA PRO A 754 61.51 -21.50 -26.37
C PRO A 754 61.10 -20.12 -25.85
N GLY A 755 59.95 -20.03 -25.17
CA GLY A 755 59.39 -18.78 -24.67
C GLY A 755 57.89 -18.87 -24.37
N ALA A 756 57.39 -17.88 -23.63
CA ALA A 756 55.94 -17.70 -23.44
C ALA A 756 55.37 -16.88 -24.60
N TYR A 757 54.31 -17.38 -25.22
CA TYR A 757 53.61 -16.73 -26.33
C TYR A 757 52.23 -16.29 -25.88
N SER A 758 51.88 -15.03 -26.17
CA SER A 758 50.52 -14.53 -26.01
C SER A 758 50.22 -13.43 -27.01
N PHE A 759 48.98 -13.40 -27.53
CA PHE A 759 48.50 -12.42 -28.48
C PHE A 759 46.96 -12.31 -28.42
N PRO A 760 46.37 -11.15 -28.75
CA PRO A 760 44.92 -10.94 -28.72
C PRO A 760 44.22 -11.45 -29.99
N TYR A 761 42.92 -11.71 -29.85
CA TYR A 761 41.98 -11.88 -30.96
C TYR A 761 40.64 -11.18 -30.64
N THR A 762 39.82 -10.98 -31.67
CA THR A 762 38.52 -10.31 -31.58
C THR A 762 37.45 -11.15 -32.27
N LEU A 763 36.28 -11.25 -31.65
CA LEU A 763 35.06 -11.85 -32.22
C LEU A 763 33.99 -10.76 -32.37
N CYS A 764 33.46 -10.57 -33.58
CA CYS A 764 32.37 -9.63 -33.87
C CYS A 764 31.13 -10.36 -34.41
N GLU A 765 29.91 -9.92 -34.06
CA GLU A 765 28.66 -10.55 -34.51
C GLU A 765 28.42 -10.34 -36.02
N VAL A 766 28.05 -11.40 -36.74
CA VAL A 766 27.81 -11.35 -38.20
C VAL A 766 26.61 -10.46 -38.56
N GLY A 767 25.64 -10.33 -37.64
CA GLY A 767 24.44 -9.49 -37.81
C GLY A 767 24.59 -8.04 -37.33
N ASP A 768 25.59 -7.75 -36.48
CA ASP A 768 25.85 -6.42 -35.91
C ASP A 768 27.38 -6.22 -35.82
N PRO A 769 28.04 -5.73 -36.87
CA PRO A 769 29.51 -5.69 -36.94
C PRO A 769 30.19 -4.73 -35.95
N ASP A 770 29.42 -3.84 -35.30
CA ASP A 770 29.93 -2.96 -34.23
C ASP A 770 29.85 -3.66 -32.84
N ASN A 771 29.13 -4.78 -32.74
CA ASN A 771 29.10 -5.65 -31.56
C ASN A 771 30.29 -6.62 -31.61
N CYS A 772 31.32 -6.34 -30.81
CA CYS A 772 32.54 -7.15 -30.72
C CYS A 772 33.03 -7.32 -29.27
N ASP A 773 33.63 -8.47 -28.97
CA ASP A 773 34.43 -8.71 -27.76
C ASP A 773 35.83 -9.23 -28.12
N SER A 774 36.78 -9.23 -27.19
CA SER A 774 38.18 -9.59 -27.44
C SER A 774 38.87 -10.25 -26.25
N ALA A 775 39.55 -11.36 -26.53
CA ALA A 775 40.28 -12.16 -25.55
C ALA A 775 41.74 -12.37 -25.99
N THR A 776 42.54 -12.97 -25.11
CA THR A 776 43.94 -13.32 -25.40
C THR A 776 44.14 -14.83 -25.42
N VAL A 777 45.00 -15.30 -26.32
CA VAL A 777 45.52 -16.67 -26.28
C VAL A 777 46.89 -16.70 -25.61
N SER A 778 47.19 -17.78 -24.88
CA SER A 778 48.44 -17.96 -24.14
C SER A 778 48.93 -19.41 -24.11
N PHE A 779 50.24 -19.63 -24.29
CA PHE A 779 50.91 -20.93 -24.10
C PHE A 779 52.43 -20.76 -23.97
N VAL A 780 53.14 -21.84 -23.65
CA VAL A 780 54.61 -21.86 -23.49
C VAL A 780 55.23 -22.85 -24.46
N VAL A 781 56.41 -22.52 -24.98
CA VAL A 781 57.31 -23.40 -25.74
C VAL A 781 58.59 -23.60 -24.92
N GLU A 782 59.09 -24.83 -24.81
CA GLU A 782 60.26 -25.18 -23.98
C GLU A 782 61.33 -25.96 -24.77
N ALA A 783 62.59 -25.85 -24.36
CA ALA A 783 63.68 -26.71 -24.83
C ALA A 783 63.63 -28.09 -24.15
N ALA A 784 64.33 -29.08 -24.70
CA ALA A 784 64.46 -30.39 -24.07
C ALA A 784 65.45 -30.36 -22.89
N VAL A 785 65.36 -31.32 -21.97
CA VAL A 785 66.23 -31.40 -20.79
C VAL A 785 67.42 -32.34 -21.05
N ILE A 786 68.64 -31.89 -20.77
CA ILE A 786 69.86 -32.69 -20.81
C ILE A 786 70.32 -32.99 -19.37
N SER A 787 70.74 -34.22 -19.10
CA SER A 787 71.36 -34.64 -17.85
C SER A 787 72.63 -35.44 -18.16
N ALA A 788 73.77 -35.01 -17.63
CA ALA A 788 75.05 -35.74 -17.70
C ALA A 788 75.49 -36.23 -16.31
N GLY A 789 76.15 -37.38 -16.21
CA GLY A 789 76.48 -38.02 -14.93
C GLY A 789 77.95 -38.38 -14.74
N ASP A 790 78.49 -38.20 -13.53
CA ASP A 790 79.89 -38.52 -13.22
C ASP A 790 80.21 -40.03 -13.30
N ASP A 791 81.41 -40.34 -13.79
CA ASP A 791 81.97 -41.65 -14.10
C ASP A 791 83.14 -42.02 -13.17
N THR A 792 83.30 -43.30 -12.83
CA THR A 792 84.48 -43.79 -12.07
C THR A 792 84.80 -45.24 -12.40
N TYR A 793 86.08 -45.50 -12.69
CA TYR A 793 86.57 -46.78 -13.21
C TYR A 793 87.86 -47.26 -12.49
N GLY A 794 88.13 -48.56 -12.53
CA GLY A 794 89.27 -49.20 -11.87
C GLY A 794 89.06 -49.49 -10.37
N PRO A 795 90.12 -49.79 -9.60
CA PRO A 795 91.54 -49.79 -10.00
C PRO A 795 91.93 -50.96 -10.92
N VAL A 796 92.93 -50.72 -11.77
CA VAL A 796 93.50 -51.71 -12.71
C VAL A 796 95.03 -51.80 -12.61
N THR A 797 95.63 -52.85 -13.18
CA THR A 797 97.06 -52.84 -13.54
C THR A 797 97.23 -52.38 -14.98
N SER A 798 98.36 -51.73 -15.29
CA SER A 798 98.67 -51.18 -16.61
C SER A 798 99.56 -52.11 -17.46
N GLU A 799 99.54 -53.41 -17.21
CA GLU A 799 100.32 -54.41 -17.98
C GLU A 799 99.87 -54.49 -19.45
N THR A 800 98.60 -54.22 -19.73
CA THR A 800 98.02 -54.19 -21.09
C THR A 800 97.00 -53.06 -21.25
N THR A 801 96.77 -52.63 -22.48
CA THR A 801 95.75 -51.62 -22.83
C THR A 801 94.35 -52.23 -22.72
N GLN A 802 93.43 -51.57 -22.01
CA GLN A 802 92.08 -52.08 -21.72
C GLN A 802 91.02 -50.98 -21.70
N VAL A 803 89.84 -51.27 -22.24
CA VAL A 803 88.64 -50.42 -22.11
C VAL A 803 88.09 -50.61 -20.69
N VAL A 804 87.77 -49.51 -20.01
CA VAL A 804 87.36 -49.52 -18.59
C VAL A 804 85.92 -49.05 -18.34
N GLY A 805 85.27 -48.42 -19.33
CA GLY A 805 83.90 -47.90 -19.16
C GLY A 805 83.32 -47.16 -20.36
N ASN A 806 82.15 -46.53 -20.18
CA ASN A 806 81.47 -45.72 -21.19
C ASN A 806 80.58 -44.63 -20.54
N VAL A 807 80.80 -43.36 -20.93
CA VAL A 807 80.16 -42.19 -20.29
C VAL A 807 78.65 -42.09 -20.55
N PHE A 808 78.15 -42.52 -21.73
CA PHE A 808 76.71 -42.43 -22.04
C PHE A 808 75.84 -43.40 -21.22
N GLY A 809 76.42 -44.19 -20.30
CA GLY A 809 75.73 -45.19 -19.49
C GLY A 809 74.78 -44.64 -18.43
N ASN A 810 74.94 -43.37 -18.03
CA ASN A 810 74.14 -42.67 -17.00
C ASN A 810 73.52 -41.34 -17.49
N ASP A 811 73.70 -40.99 -18.77
CA ASP A 811 73.26 -39.73 -19.37
C ASP A 811 71.87 -39.77 -20.02
N SER A 812 71.26 -38.60 -20.27
CA SER A 812 70.04 -38.47 -21.10
C SER A 812 69.82 -37.11 -21.76
N VAL A 813 69.06 -37.10 -22.86
CA VAL A 813 68.50 -35.92 -23.54
C VAL A 813 67.01 -36.17 -23.81
N GLY A 814 66.14 -35.26 -23.37
CA GLY A 814 64.68 -35.39 -23.49
C GLY A 814 64.10 -36.63 -22.79
N GLY A 815 64.85 -37.23 -21.84
CA GLY A 815 64.53 -38.51 -21.20
C GLY A 815 64.95 -39.77 -21.97
N GLY A 816 65.59 -39.64 -23.14
CA GLY A 816 66.21 -40.75 -23.89
C GLY A 816 67.74 -40.75 -23.79
N THR A 817 68.39 -41.86 -24.14
CA THR A 817 69.87 -41.96 -24.18
C THR A 817 70.45 -40.99 -25.23
N PRO A 818 71.59 -40.30 -24.95
CA PRO A 818 72.21 -39.43 -25.95
C PRO A 818 72.73 -40.24 -27.14
N ALA A 819 72.50 -39.75 -28.36
CA ALA A 819 72.95 -40.41 -29.58
C ALA A 819 73.33 -39.41 -30.67
N THR A 820 74.42 -39.67 -31.39
CA THR A 820 74.78 -38.92 -32.60
C THR A 820 73.84 -39.32 -33.75
N PRO A 821 73.45 -38.39 -34.65
CA PRO A 821 73.84 -36.98 -34.74
C PRO A 821 72.97 -36.01 -33.92
N GLY A 822 72.07 -36.50 -33.05
CA GLY A 822 71.20 -35.64 -32.24
C GLY A 822 71.94 -34.80 -31.18
N VAL A 823 73.07 -35.32 -30.69
CA VAL A 823 73.97 -34.62 -29.77
C VAL A 823 75.41 -34.54 -30.30
N THR A 824 76.22 -33.69 -29.67
CA THR A 824 77.69 -33.65 -29.79
C THR A 824 78.35 -33.91 -28.43
N LEU A 825 79.45 -34.68 -28.41
CA LEU A 825 80.24 -35.02 -27.21
C LEU A 825 81.69 -34.50 -27.36
N THR A 826 82.22 -33.85 -26.32
CA THR A 826 83.58 -33.27 -26.32
C THR A 826 84.27 -33.43 -24.95
N ALA A 827 85.59 -33.70 -24.94
CA ALA A 827 86.39 -33.92 -23.72
C ALA A 827 87.90 -33.74 -23.99
N THR A 828 88.73 -33.67 -22.94
CA THR A 828 90.22 -33.69 -23.05
C THR A 828 90.85 -34.64 -22.01
N PRO A 829 91.06 -35.94 -22.33
CA PRO A 829 91.62 -36.91 -21.38
C PRO A 829 93.13 -36.71 -21.08
N PRO A 830 93.62 -37.16 -19.90
CA PRO A 830 95.05 -37.13 -19.55
C PRO A 830 95.86 -38.19 -20.31
N ALA A 831 97.18 -38.00 -20.39
CA ALA A 831 98.08 -38.99 -20.99
C ALA A 831 97.96 -40.37 -20.29
N GLY A 832 97.81 -41.43 -21.08
CA GLY A 832 97.51 -42.79 -20.62
C GLY A 832 96.02 -43.17 -20.66
N ILE A 833 95.12 -42.18 -20.77
CA ILE A 833 93.66 -42.36 -20.84
C ILE A 833 93.13 -41.83 -22.18
N THR A 834 92.05 -42.42 -22.72
CA THR A 834 91.31 -41.87 -23.87
C THR A 834 89.79 -41.99 -23.70
N LEU A 835 89.03 -41.16 -24.42
CA LEU A 835 87.56 -41.21 -24.56
C LEU A 835 87.20 -41.08 -26.05
N ASP A 836 86.33 -41.95 -26.56
CA ASP A 836 85.81 -41.91 -27.93
C ASP A 836 84.51 -41.06 -28.01
N PRO A 837 84.49 -39.93 -28.75
CA PRO A 837 83.32 -39.07 -28.86
C PRO A 837 82.18 -39.65 -29.72
N GLY A 838 82.44 -40.70 -30.50
CA GLY A 838 81.44 -41.39 -31.32
C GLY A 838 80.69 -42.50 -30.58
N THR A 839 81.29 -43.06 -29.52
CA THR A 839 80.72 -44.21 -28.78
C THR A 839 80.61 -44.01 -27.26
N GLY A 840 81.33 -43.06 -26.67
CA GLY A 840 81.39 -42.82 -25.22
C GLY A 840 82.42 -43.65 -24.45
N ASN A 841 83.17 -44.57 -25.10
CA ASN A 841 84.05 -45.52 -24.40
C ASN A 841 85.35 -44.90 -23.83
N VAL A 842 85.71 -45.26 -22.60
CA VAL A 842 86.93 -44.84 -21.87
C VAL A 842 87.97 -45.97 -21.81
N THR A 843 89.24 -45.68 -22.09
CA THR A 843 90.34 -46.68 -22.19
C THR A 843 91.60 -46.28 -21.42
N VAL A 844 92.30 -47.26 -20.82
CA VAL A 844 93.62 -47.12 -20.17
C VAL A 844 94.70 -47.80 -21.02
N ALA A 845 95.85 -47.15 -21.21
CA ALA A 845 96.98 -47.67 -21.98
C ALA A 845 97.94 -48.56 -21.16
N ALA A 846 98.59 -49.51 -21.83
CA ALA A 846 99.71 -50.26 -21.28
C ALA A 846 100.87 -49.32 -20.88
N GLY A 847 101.54 -49.60 -19.77
CA GLY A 847 102.65 -48.79 -19.24
C GLY A 847 102.25 -47.46 -18.57
N THR A 848 100.94 -47.22 -18.37
CA THR A 848 100.45 -46.07 -17.58
C THR A 848 100.95 -46.15 -16.14
N ASP A 849 101.51 -45.06 -15.61
CA ASP A 849 102.07 -45.02 -14.26
C ASP A 849 101.02 -45.28 -13.14
N PRO A 850 101.44 -45.85 -11.99
CA PRO A 850 100.60 -45.96 -10.80
C PRO A 850 100.12 -44.59 -10.30
N GLY A 851 98.80 -44.38 -10.23
CA GLY A 851 98.22 -43.08 -9.91
C GLY A 851 96.70 -43.02 -10.00
N THR A 852 96.17 -41.80 -10.02
CA THR A 852 94.74 -41.52 -10.26
C THR A 852 94.60 -40.43 -11.31
N TYR A 853 93.70 -40.65 -12.27
CA TYR A 853 93.49 -39.79 -13.44
C TYR A 853 92.05 -39.28 -13.47
N THR A 854 91.84 -38.00 -13.82
CA THR A 854 90.51 -37.37 -13.89
C THR A 854 90.40 -36.36 -15.04
N PHE A 855 89.23 -36.25 -15.68
CA PHE A 855 88.93 -35.24 -16.71
C PHE A 855 87.43 -35.05 -16.94
N ASP A 856 87.04 -33.93 -17.55
CA ASP A 856 85.64 -33.56 -17.78
C ASP A 856 85.20 -33.78 -19.25
N TYR A 857 83.90 -33.96 -19.46
CA TYR A 857 83.26 -34.00 -20.77
C TYR A 857 81.99 -33.12 -20.84
N ARG A 858 81.56 -32.76 -22.05
CA ARG A 858 80.35 -31.96 -22.35
C ARG A 858 79.50 -32.61 -23.44
N ILE A 859 78.19 -32.62 -23.25
CA ILE A 859 77.16 -33.00 -24.21
C ILE A 859 76.31 -31.77 -24.57
N CYS A 860 75.99 -31.58 -25.85
CA CYS A 860 75.11 -30.51 -26.35
C CYS A 860 74.12 -31.03 -27.41
N GLU A 861 72.94 -30.42 -27.53
CA GLU A 861 72.01 -30.68 -28.63
C GLU A 861 72.50 -30.10 -29.97
N THR A 862 72.17 -30.76 -31.08
CA THR A 862 72.54 -30.30 -32.43
C THR A 862 71.55 -29.25 -33.00
N GLN A 863 70.31 -29.18 -32.48
CA GLN A 863 69.29 -28.22 -32.93
C GLN A 863 69.22 -26.95 -32.04
N ASP A 864 69.59 -27.07 -30.77
CA ASP A 864 69.79 -25.97 -29.84
C ASP A 864 71.21 -26.05 -29.25
N PRO A 865 72.22 -25.45 -29.90
CA PRO A 865 73.63 -25.59 -29.50
C PRO A 865 74.00 -24.94 -28.16
N ASP A 866 73.13 -24.11 -27.60
CA ASP A 866 73.31 -23.51 -26.27
C ASP A 866 72.81 -24.47 -25.16
N ASN A 867 71.93 -25.43 -25.48
CA ASN A 867 71.46 -26.45 -24.54
C ASN A 867 72.51 -27.57 -24.36
N CYS A 868 73.14 -27.62 -23.18
CA CYS A 868 74.24 -28.53 -22.87
C CYS A 868 74.34 -28.93 -21.40
N ALA A 869 74.99 -30.08 -21.12
CA ALA A 869 75.40 -30.51 -19.77
C ALA A 869 76.87 -31.01 -19.76
N THR A 870 77.44 -31.18 -18.56
CA THR A 870 78.85 -31.58 -18.33
C THR A 870 78.99 -32.51 -17.12
N ALA A 871 79.94 -33.45 -17.18
CA ALA A 871 80.27 -34.36 -16.07
C ALA A 871 81.75 -34.84 -16.12
N THR A 872 82.17 -35.61 -15.10
CA THR A 872 83.58 -35.92 -14.77
C THR A 872 83.88 -37.42 -14.83
N VAL A 873 85.04 -37.82 -15.34
CA VAL A 873 85.55 -39.21 -15.37
C VAL A 873 86.73 -39.39 -14.41
N LYS A 874 86.84 -40.56 -13.74
CA LYS A 874 87.97 -40.94 -12.85
C LYS A 874 88.51 -42.36 -13.08
N VAL A 875 89.84 -42.59 -12.96
CA VAL A 875 90.52 -43.90 -13.12
C VAL A 875 91.72 -44.11 -12.13
N GLU A 876 92.09 -45.34 -11.71
CA GLU A 876 93.17 -45.67 -10.71
C GLU A 876 94.12 -46.85 -11.11
N VAL A 877 95.44 -46.79 -10.75
CA VAL A 877 96.55 -47.75 -11.14
C VAL A 877 97.59 -48.00 -9.99
N ARG A 878 98.39 -49.11 -9.97
CA ARG A 878 99.22 -49.61 -8.80
C ARG A 878 100.66 -50.18 -9.10
N ASP A 879 101.55 -50.30 -8.09
CA ASP A 879 103.00 -50.74 -8.13
C ASP A 879 103.35 -52.00 -7.26
N THR A 880 104.50 -52.68 -7.50
CA THR A 880 104.83 -54.06 -7.02
C THR A 880 106.36 -54.45 -6.90
N ARG A 881 107.21 -53.84 -6.05
CA ARG A 881 108.69 -54.10 -5.98
C ARG A 881 109.32 -54.25 -4.55
N ALA A 882 110.63 -54.57 -4.42
CA ALA A 882 111.35 -54.88 -3.16
C ALA A 882 112.69 -54.10 -2.98
N ASP A 883 113.19 -53.85 -1.75
CA ASP A 883 114.30 -52.92 -1.40
C ASP A 883 115.20 -53.50 -0.27
N LEU A 884 116.53 -53.61 -0.42
CA LEU A 884 117.45 -54.13 0.63
C LEU A 884 118.44 -53.08 1.18
N SER A 885 119.05 -53.30 2.34
CA SER A 885 120.17 -52.47 2.87
C SER A 885 121.17 -53.23 3.76
N LEU A 886 122.34 -52.66 4.10
CA LEU A 886 123.37 -53.27 4.97
C LEU A 886 124.09 -52.28 5.92
N ALA A 887 124.50 -52.76 7.10
CA ALA A 887 125.35 -52.04 8.08
C ALA A 887 126.51 -52.90 8.64
N LYS A 888 127.56 -52.27 9.20
CA LYS A 888 128.76 -52.94 9.77
C LYS A 888 129.32 -52.20 11.01
N SER A 889 129.94 -52.93 11.95
CA SER A 889 130.64 -52.37 13.13
C SER A 889 131.88 -53.21 13.55
N SER A 890 132.68 -52.70 14.49
CA SER A 890 133.91 -53.33 15.03
C SER A 890 133.80 -53.59 16.54
N SER A 891 134.40 -54.67 17.04
CA SER A 891 134.38 -55.05 18.47
C SER A 891 135.42 -54.33 19.32
N SER A 892 136.33 -53.55 18.72
CA SER A 892 137.30 -52.73 19.46
C SER A 892 137.29 -51.27 19.00
N ASN A 893 137.53 -50.38 19.96
CA ASN A 893 137.66 -48.94 19.78
C ASN A 893 139.11 -48.46 19.61
N ALA A 894 140.10 -49.31 19.89
CA ALA A 894 141.51 -49.11 19.55
C ALA A 894 142.20 -50.48 19.44
N LEU A 895 143.20 -50.60 18.57
CA LEU A 895 144.00 -51.82 18.40
C LEU A 895 145.48 -51.56 18.64
N LEU A 896 146.14 -52.56 19.20
CA LEU A 896 147.60 -52.70 19.21
C LEU A 896 148.01 -53.70 18.11
N PRO A 897 149.18 -53.52 17.46
CA PRO A 897 149.68 -54.49 16.49
C PRO A 897 149.85 -55.88 17.11
N GLY A 898 149.00 -56.83 16.69
CA GLY A 898 148.92 -58.19 17.25
C GLY A 898 147.51 -58.59 17.75
N ASP A 899 146.64 -57.61 18.01
CA ASP A 899 145.30 -57.81 18.57
C ASP A 899 144.34 -58.58 17.66
N GLU A 900 143.34 -59.22 18.26
CA GLU A 900 142.26 -59.92 17.56
C GLU A 900 140.96 -59.11 17.68
N VAL A 901 140.27 -58.90 16.55
CA VAL A 901 139.11 -58.00 16.43
C VAL A 901 138.01 -58.65 15.59
N SER A 902 136.77 -58.54 16.05
CA SER A 902 135.58 -59.06 15.38
C SER A 902 134.75 -57.93 14.77
N TYR A 903 134.27 -58.11 13.55
CA TYR A 903 133.37 -57.18 12.88
C TYR A 903 131.97 -57.78 12.76
N SER A 904 130.93 -57.05 13.17
CA SER A 904 129.54 -57.45 12.98
C SER A 904 128.96 -56.81 11.71
N ILE A 905 128.06 -57.50 11.02
CA ILE A 905 127.40 -57.11 9.76
C ILE A 905 125.91 -57.43 9.86
N ARG A 906 125.00 -56.58 9.36
CA ARG A 906 123.54 -56.81 9.33
C ARG A 906 122.91 -56.35 8.01
N VAL A 907 121.85 -57.02 7.57
CA VAL A 907 121.07 -56.76 6.33
C VAL A 907 119.58 -56.64 6.65
N ASP A 908 118.81 -55.84 5.90
CA ASP A 908 117.34 -55.63 6.03
C ASP A 908 116.62 -55.55 4.67
N ASN A 909 115.30 -55.83 4.61
CA ASN A 909 114.39 -55.54 3.48
C ASN A 909 113.29 -54.53 3.89
N ALA A 910 113.04 -53.49 3.07
CA ALA A 910 112.05 -52.44 3.30
C ALA A 910 110.91 -52.33 2.28
N GLY A 911 110.98 -53.03 1.13
CA GLY A 911 110.00 -52.89 0.05
C GLY A 911 108.75 -53.77 0.24
N PRO A 912 107.62 -53.47 -0.43
CA PRO A 912 106.38 -54.23 -0.28
C PRO A 912 106.48 -55.72 -0.70
N GLU A 913 107.45 -56.08 -1.55
CA GLU A 913 107.68 -57.47 -1.95
C GLU A 913 108.88 -58.18 -1.28
N ARG A 914 108.91 -59.51 -1.39
CA ARG A 914 109.98 -60.36 -0.85
C ARG A 914 111.24 -60.35 -1.73
N SER A 915 112.38 -60.06 -1.11
CA SER A 915 113.71 -60.24 -1.70
C SER A 915 114.22 -61.67 -1.55
N ARG A 916 115.11 -62.11 -2.46
CA ARG A 916 115.59 -63.50 -2.58
C ARG A 916 117.06 -63.58 -3.01
N ASN A 917 117.75 -64.65 -2.64
CA ASN A 917 119.11 -65.00 -3.10
C ASN A 917 120.23 -63.95 -2.86
N ALA A 918 120.08 -63.05 -1.89
CA ALA A 918 121.06 -62.01 -1.60
C ALA A 918 122.36 -62.57 -0.98
N VAL A 919 123.51 -61.90 -1.19
CA VAL A 919 124.82 -62.36 -0.69
C VAL A 919 125.63 -61.19 -0.12
N VAL A 920 126.20 -61.37 1.08
CA VAL A 920 127.12 -60.44 1.73
C VAL A 920 128.57 -60.76 1.38
N SER A 921 129.39 -59.72 1.16
CA SER A 921 130.81 -59.82 0.84
C SER A 921 131.63 -58.77 1.63
N ASP A 922 132.55 -59.21 2.48
CA ASP A 922 133.43 -58.40 3.34
C ASP A 922 134.90 -58.55 2.92
N VAL A 923 135.60 -57.47 2.56
CA VAL A 923 136.97 -57.55 2.01
C VAL A 923 138.00 -57.08 3.05
N LEU A 924 138.77 -58.02 3.60
CA LEU A 924 139.66 -57.74 4.72
C LEU A 924 140.88 -56.88 4.29
N PRO A 925 141.03 -55.64 4.81
CA PRO A 925 142.13 -54.73 4.47
C PRO A 925 143.50 -55.34 4.76
N SER A 926 144.53 -54.85 4.06
CA SER A 926 145.94 -55.14 4.38
C SER A 926 146.23 -54.84 5.85
N GLY A 927 146.96 -55.73 6.52
CA GLY A 927 147.18 -55.68 7.97
C GLY A 927 146.35 -56.71 8.74
N LEU A 928 145.14 -57.04 8.29
CA LEU A 928 144.36 -58.13 8.89
C LEU A 928 144.74 -59.51 8.34
N THR A 929 144.64 -60.52 9.19
CA THR A 929 144.54 -61.94 8.82
C THR A 929 143.20 -62.50 9.31
N TYR A 930 142.58 -63.37 8.53
CA TYR A 930 141.32 -64.01 8.91
C TYR A 930 141.52 -65.03 10.03
N VAL A 931 140.58 -65.09 10.98
CA VAL A 931 140.59 -66.04 12.10
C VAL A 931 139.35 -66.93 12.05
N SER A 932 138.15 -66.36 11.99
CA SER A 932 136.88 -67.10 11.89
C SER A 932 135.72 -66.20 11.43
N ALA A 933 134.59 -66.80 11.10
CA ALA A 933 133.32 -66.10 10.89
C ALA A 933 132.13 -66.99 11.28
N SER A 934 131.05 -66.38 11.74
CA SER A 934 129.83 -67.07 12.18
C SER A 934 128.55 -66.25 11.87
N PRO A 935 127.41 -66.90 11.50
CA PRO A 935 127.32 -68.28 11.01
C PRO A 935 128.20 -68.52 9.77
N ALA A 936 128.30 -69.77 9.30
CA ALA A 936 129.42 -70.25 8.48
C ALA A 936 129.62 -69.51 7.13
N CYS A 937 130.46 -68.46 7.16
CA CYS A 937 130.92 -67.74 5.96
C CYS A 937 132.19 -68.36 5.38
N THR A 938 132.40 -68.21 4.07
CA THR A 938 133.61 -68.71 3.38
C THR A 938 134.66 -67.61 3.24
N TYR A 939 135.87 -67.83 3.74
CA TYR A 939 137.02 -66.95 3.50
C TYR A 939 137.82 -67.38 2.26
N VAL A 940 137.86 -66.50 1.26
CA VAL A 940 138.60 -66.68 0.01
C VAL A 940 139.95 -65.99 0.14
N LEU A 941 140.99 -66.76 0.50
CA LEU A 941 142.34 -66.25 0.78
C LEU A 941 142.92 -65.40 -0.37
N ALA A 942 142.68 -65.78 -1.62
CA ALA A 942 143.23 -65.11 -2.80
C ALA A 942 142.73 -63.65 -2.99
N SER A 943 141.50 -63.36 -2.56
CA SER A 943 140.89 -62.01 -2.62
C SER A 943 140.73 -61.37 -1.24
N ARG A 944 141.20 -62.04 -0.17
CA ARG A 944 141.04 -61.64 1.24
C ARG A 944 139.56 -61.43 1.65
N THR A 945 138.62 -62.08 0.96
CA THR A 945 137.18 -61.81 1.12
C THR A 945 136.49 -62.86 1.98
N VAL A 946 135.67 -62.46 2.94
CA VAL A 946 134.69 -63.32 3.61
C VAL A 946 133.34 -63.14 2.93
N ARG A 947 132.70 -64.24 2.51
CA ARG A 947 131.36 -64.22 1.89
C ARG A 947 130.35 -65.04 2.68
N CYS A 948 129.16 -64.48 2.86
CA CYS A 948 128.05 -65.05 3.61
C CYS A 948 126.77 -64.95 2.77
N THR A 949 126.02 -66.04 2.60
CA THR A 949 124.72 -65.99 1.89
C THR A 949 123.63 -65.46 2.83
N VAL A 950 122.72 -64.65 2.31
CA VAL A 950 121.53 -64.15 3.02
C VAL A 950 120.31 -64.98 2.61
N SER A 951 119.42 -65.22 3.57
CA SER A 951 118.15 -65.92 3.40
C SER A 951 117.10 -65.05 2.70
N ASP A 952 116.00 -65.66 2.19
CA ASP A 952 114.88 -64.94 1.56
C ASP A 952 114.17 -63.98 2.54
N LEU A 953 114.55 -62.69 2.53
CA LEU A 953 113.96 -61.65 3.37
C LEU A 953 112.60 -61.19 2.83
N ALA A 954 111.53 -61.49 3.57
CA ALA A 954 110.22 -60.85 3.37
C ALA A 954 110.30 -59.34 3.66
N SER A 955 109.30 -58.57 3.20
CA SER A 955 109.10 -57.16 3.59
C SER A 955 109.27 -56.99 5.12
N GLY A 956 110.22 -56.18 5.55
CA GLY A 956 110.54 -55.92 6.96
C GLY A 956 111.49 -56.91 7.66
N GLY A 957 112.07 -57.90 6.95
CA GLY A 957 112.97 -58.92 7.51
C GLY A 957 114.45 -58.51 7.60
N SER A 958 115.25 -59.20 8.42
CA SER A 958 116.70 -58.92 8.63
C SER A 958 117.55 -60.17 8.91
N GLU A 959 118.87 -60.11 8.66
CA GLU A 959 119.86 -61.16 9.01
C GLU A 959 121.25 -60.57 9.36
N SER A 960 122.11 -61.30 10.09
CA SER A 960 123.42 -60.78 10.59
C SER A 960 124.57 -61.82 10.63
N PHE A 961 125.81 -61.34 10.49
CA PHE A 961 127.05 -62.14 10.48
C PHE A 961 128.16 -61.49 11.33
N THR A 962 129.11 -62.28 11.85
CA THR A 962 130.31 -61.82 12.57
C THR A 962 131.58 -62.37 11.94
N VAL A 963 132.63 -61.55 11.80
CA VAL A 963 133.91 -61.89 11.16
C VAL A 963 135.08 -61.52 12.08
N THR A 964 135.78 -62.51 12.63
CA THR A 964 136.95 -62.33 13.51
C THR A 964 138.25 -62.39 12.72
N THR A 965 139.16 -61.48 13.06
CA THR A 965 140.42 -61.23 12.35
C THR A 965 141.53 -60.82 13.32
N ARG A 966 142.80 -60.97 12.94
CA ARG A 966 143.95 -60.54 13.76
C ARG A 966 144.79 -59.49 13.03
N LEU A 967 145.17 -58.43 13.73
CA LEU A 967 146.04 -57.37 13.22
C LEU A 967 147.50 -57.82 13.25
N ALA A 968 148.23 -57.63 12.15
CA ALA A 968 149.64 -57.98 12.07
C ALA A 968 150.49 -57.13 13.02
N GLY A 969 151.43 -57.76 13.74
CA GLY A 969 152.36 -57.08 14.66
C GLY A 969 153.29 -56.05 14.01
N SER A 970 153.36 -56.01 12.68
CA SER A 970 154.11 -55.02 11.90
C SER A 970 153.24 -53.88 11.33
N PHE A 971 151.99 -53.73 11.78
CA PHE A 971 151.08 -52.72 11.26
C PHE A 971 151.40 -51.32 11.82
N ALA A 972 151.77 -50.40 10.93
CA ALA A 972 152.29 -49.07 11.29
C ALA A 972 151.35 -47.89 10.95
N SER A 973 150.17 -48.15 10.38
CA SER A 973 149.15 -47.12 10.16
C SER A 973 148.37 -46.86 11.44
N GLN A 974 147.99 -45.61 11.71
CA GLN A 974 147.24 -45.17 12.90
C GLN A 974 145.73 -45.50 12.83
N SER A 975 145.23 -46.07 11.74
CA SER A 975 143.88 -46.65 11.69
C SER A 975 143.75 -47.76 10.64
N LEU A 976 142.65 -48.50 10.74
CA LEU A 976 142.30 -49.66 9.94
C LEU A 976 140.79 -49.64 9.63
N THR A 977 140.38 -49.81 8.36
CA THR A 977 138.97 -49.80 7.95
C THR A 977 138.60 -51.07 7.19
N ASN A 978 137.55 -51.78 7.63
CA ASN A 978 136.99 -52.97 6.98
C ASN A 978 135.59 -52.66 6.40
N VAL A 979 135.20 -53.25 5.26
CA VAL A 979 134.00 -52.85 4.50
C VAL A 979 133.29 -54.06 3.87
N ALA A 980 131.96 -54.09 4.01
CA ALA A 980 131.07 -55.09 3.44
C ALA A 980 129.96 -54.50 2.56
N THR A 981 129.43 -55.31 1.64
CA THR A 981 128.28 -54.99 0.76
C THR A 981 127.30 -56.17 0.67
N VAL A 982 126.06 -55.92 0.27
CA VAL A 982 125.04 -56.94 -0.08
C VAL A 982 124.51 -56.70 -1.50
N SER A 983 123.77 -57.66 -2.06
CA SER A 983 123.25 -57.65 -3.43
C SER A 983 121.72 -57.74 -3.50
N ALA A 984 121.08 -56.89 -4.31
CA ALA A 984 119.64 -56.90 -4.59
C ALA A 984 119.39 -56.69 -6.10
N GLU A 985 118.23 -57.15 -6.60
CA GLU A 985 117.83 -57.01 -8.02
C GLU A 985 116.53 -56.20 -8.12
N ASN A 986 116.49 -55.24 -9.06
CA ASN A 986 115.39 -54.28 -9.29
C ASN A 986 114.94 -53.50 -8.03
N ASP A 987 115.90 -53.32 -7.12
CA ASP A 987 115.82 -52.49 -5.92
C ASP A 987 115.52 -51.01 -6.29
N PRO A 988 114.49 -50.36 -5.72
CA PRO A 988 114.17 -48.95 -5.99
C PRO A 988 115.15 -47.97 -5.32
N ASN A 989 116.02 -48.42 -4.40
CA ASN A 989 116.88 -47.57 -3.57
C ASN A 989 118.29 -48.15 -3.32
N PRO A 990 119.04 -48.63 -4.33
CA PRO A 990 120.19 -49.52 -4.15
C PRO A 990 121.41 -48.92 -3.40
N GLY A 991 121.42 -47.62 -3.08
CA GLY A 991 122.56 -46.92 -2.46
C GLY A 991 122.81 -47.22 -0.98
N ASN A 992 121.87 -47.89 -0.32
CA ASN A 992 121.86 -48.32 1.08
C ASN A 992 122.55 -49.69 1.33
N ASN A 993 123.00 -50.39 0.28
CA ASN A 993 123.47 -51.78 0.32
C ASN A 993 124.96 -51.97 0.74
N SER A 994 125.55 -51.05 1.53
CA SER A 994 126.96 -51.15 1.96
C SER A 994 127.27 -50.52 3.33
N GLY A 995 128.29 -51.02 4.03
CA GLY A 995 128.65 -50.55 5.38
C GLY A 995 130.11 -50.83 5.77
N SER A 996 130.70 -49.92 6.55
CA SER A 996 132.12 -49.93 6.92
C SER A 996 132.35 -49.74 8.42
N ALA A 997 133.51 -50.19 8.91
CA ALA A 997 133.94 -50.01 10.29
C ALA A 997 135.43 -49.64 10.36
N GLN A 998 135.74 -48.49 10.92
CA GLN A 998 137.10 -47.99 11.13
C GLN A 998 137.48 -48.07 12.61
N THR A 999 138.70 -48.56 12.91
CA THR A 999 139.25 -48.64 14.26
C THR A 999 140.65 -48.00 14.29
N PRO A 1000 140.95 -47.07 15.22
CA PRO A 1000 142.28 -46.54 15.48
C PRO A 1000 143.32 -47.60 15.88
N VAL A 1001 144.60 -47.32 15.64
CA VAL A 1001 145.74 -48.14 16.03
C VAL A 1001 146.79 -47.27 16.73
N ILE A 1002 147.32 -47.70 17.87
CA ILE A 1002 148.21 -46.88 18.71
C ILE A 1002 149.70 -47.24 18.48
N VAL A 1003 150.53 -46.22 18.25
CA VAL A 1003 152.00 -46.26 18.09
C VAL A 1003 152.63 -45.01 18.75
N ASP A 1004 153.84 -45.10 19.31
CA ASP A 1004 154.38 -44.15 20.33
C ASP A 1004 155.63 -43.32 19.90
N PRO A 1005 155.50 -41.98 19.69
CA PRO A 1005 156.61 -41.01 19.48
C PRO A 1005 156.51 -39.67 20.30
N LYS A 1006 157.56 -38.80 20.32
CA LYS A 1006 157.76 -37.72 21.35
C LYS A 1006 157.80 -36.21 20.89
N GLY A 1007 156.81 -35.33 21.25
CA GLY A 1007 156.96 -33.88 21.71
C GLY A 1007 156.43 -32.55 20.98
N ALA A 1008 155.62 -31.66 21.66
CA ALA A 1008 155.25 -30.18 21.48
C ALA A 1008 154.17 -29.69 20.41
N PRO A 1009 153.64 -28.39 20.24
CA PRO A 1009 153.74 -27.02 20.90
C PRO A 1009 152.37 -26.17 21.11
N THR A 1010 152.26 -24.80 20.96
CA THR A 1010 151.12 -23.88 21.47
C THR A 1010 150.70 -22.50 20.76
N LEU A 1011 149.39 -22.04 20.81
CA LEU A 1011 148.71 -20.63 20.76
C LEU A 1011 148.45 -19.78 19.41
N SER A 1012 147.64 -18.68 19.18
CA SER A 1012 146.38 -17.95 19.70
C SER A 1012 145.94 -16.57 18.97
N GLU A 1013 144.64 -16.08 18.90
CA GLU A 1013 144.07 -14.62 18.89
C GLU A 1013 142.70 -14.17 18.13
N TRP A 1014 141.95 -13.15 18.70
CA TRP A 1014 140.92 -12.05 18.30
C TRP A 1014 139.53 -12.03 17.51
N ALA A 1015 138.50 -11.35 18.13
CA ALA A 1015 137.44 -10.31 17.67
C ALA A 1015 136.26 -10.54 16.64
N LEU A 1016 135.17 -9.71 16.49
CA LEU A 1016 134.07 -9.14 17.38
C LEU A 1016 132.94 -8.27 16.63
N ILE A 1017 131.75 -8.04 17.27
CA ILE A 1017 130.90 -6.76 17.33
C ILE A 1017 129.57 -6.43 16.48
N LEU A 1018 128.44 -6.11 17.20
CA LEU A 1018 127.24 -5.20 16.95
C LEU A 1018 126.10 -5.48 15.88
N LEU A 1019 124.80 -5.06 15.95
CA LEU A 1019 123.90 -4.42 16.99
C LEU A 1019 122.35 -4.26 16.64
N SER A 1020 121.42 -4.57 17.59
CA SER A 1020 120.03 -4.03 17.86
C SER A 1020 118.79 -4.24 16.91
N VAL A 1021 117.51 -3.94 17.28
CA VAL A 1021 116.59 -4.31 18.43
C VAL A 1021 115.27 -3.47 18.42
N LEU A 1022 114.06 -4.04 18.74
CA LEU A 1022 112.90 -3.47 19.51
C LEU A 1022 111.57 -4.29 19.39
N MET A 1023 110.50 -3.98 20.16
CA MET A 1023 109.20 -4.72 20.22
C MET A 1023 107.97 -3.89 20.68
N ALA A 1024 106.73 -4.30 20.32
CA ALA A 1024 105.42 -3.96 20.93
C ALA A 1024 104.38 -5.09 20.60
N LEU A 1025 103.64 -5.78 21.50
CA LEU A 1025 102.63 -5.44 22.55
C LEU A 1025 101.18 -5.22 22.00
N GLY A 1026 100.08 -5.76 22.56
CA GLY A 1026 99.82 -6.75 23.66
C GLY A 1026 98.35 -6.74 24.18
N VAL A 1027 97.97 -7.64 25.15
CA VAL A 1027 96.70 -7.67 25.97
C VAL A 1027 95.39 -8.10 25.23
N TYR A 1028 94.33 -8.84 25.69
CA TYR A 1028 93.67 -9.35 26.95
C TYR A 1028 92.46 -8.53 27.53
N GLY A 1029 91.37 -9.07 28.12
CA GLY A 1029 90.84 -10.45 28.22
C GLY A 1029 89.63 -10.64 29.21
N MET A 1030 88.85 -11.73 29.07
CA MET A 1030 87.84 -12.37 29.99
C MET A 1030 86.37 -11.85 30.21
N ALA A 1031 85.43 -12.79 30.03
CA ALA A 1031 84.24 -13.19 30.86
C ALA A 1031 82.95 -12.33 31.07
N GLY A 1032 81.77 -12.92 30.74
CA GLY A 1032 80.69 -13.13 31.74
C GLY A 1032 79.19 -12.85 31.44
N ARG A 1033 78.36 -13.92 31.50
CA ARG A 1033 76.88 -13.99 31.78
C ARG A 1033 75.81 -13.68 30.69
N ARG A 1034 74.61 -14.25 30.96
CA ARG A 1034 73.31 -14.23 30.22
C ARG A 1034 72.45 -13.00 30.65
N PRO A 1035 71.14 -12.81 30.26
CA PRO A 1035 70.27 -13.55 29.31
C PRO A 1035 69.37 -12.68 28.38
N GLY A 1036 68.54 -13.32 27.54
CA GLY A 1036 67.09 -13.06 27.47
C GLY A 1036 66.53 -11.87 26.66
N MET A 1037 65.65 -12.20 25.71
CA MET A 1037 64.49 -11.36 25.32
C MET A 1037 63.59 -11.07 26.56
N PRO A 1038 62.76 -10.01 26.58
CA PRO A 1038 61.44 -10.05 25.94
C PRO A 1038 60.92 -8.69 25.41
N GLY A 1039 59.64 -8.65 25.04
CA GLY A 1039 58.78 -7.46 25.14
C GLY A 1039 57.83 -7.56 26.33
#